data_AF-A0A9Q9MAX4-F1
#
_entry.id   AF-A0A9Q9MAX4-F1
#
_cell.length_a   1.000
_cell.length_b   1.000
_cell.length_c   1.000
_cell.angle_alpha   90.00
_cell.angle_beta   90.00
_cell.angle_gamma   90.00
#
_symmetry.space_group_name_H-M   'P 1'
#
loop_
_entity.id
_entity.type
_entity.pdbx_description
1 polymer ?
#
loop_
_entity_poly.entity_id
_entity_poly.type
_entity_poly.pdbx_seq_one_letter_code
_entity_poly.pdbx_strand_id
1 'polypeptide(L)'
;MTPRRIWAAPQGRAAVAVVAVLLAVVAAGAVTDPSGLLAPVGGRGLPLAGTGGAYRWSPLLVGLPVLLAGAAVPVLLVAGRLPPRWVFAAAWVATVGAGAWASAASGVVAAVPMMGAHLPAGLALRYAVSTSGFAALKYLAVGVLVGAGAALAVRAGPAARAEDGPVDGRPVVVVFAVAALAAAGPAAHWWRGGPVGYAFAGFLVAPTAAAGVPGFLLGMAVFLAGVAAVVRVLARRLPGAGGVVGWLACVVAGAGLGVIDAAVAPLAGDPPGAGPDTWWVATAVVAVATGISYGAAVGLTAAVVVVVLDRLAPRWWALPLPRPGTRVRLGALVAAGALLLALAPVLGVTARPGPPAVAAVAGTGGMPRLVVRPAPGRGEPATIADVTGRQVILRGVNVNQLIDYHLRDPAVPATQPLTDDDFAQMAAMGFTVVRLGMSWSRLEPARGRFDESYLREIQAAVAGAKAHGIYTVLDMHQDAWGNALARPAQRCGGGTTPTTGWDGAPAWATVTDGTAHCQFLARDLAPAVATAFGNLYTDRDGIQTELVRTWAFVARAFAGEPAVAGYDLLNEPGIDTAPPVSSGLLLGRFYDAAITAIRAAERAAGGFAHLAFFQPSVLWSGLGFDVAPPPGFTADRQLVFAPHPYSESISMDQSLGLTLASIERNLTVSARAAAAYSAALWAGEWGWFGEPAVDGGKLWRFAAVQDRLGAGGAFWVWRQGCGSPETGADAATSGNLVAVDCRTGASIPPPVPFAEPLSRAYPRALPGRLESLTAGPHGTDLRVTATAPPGPANCQVDIWFPGGTAPRLRTTGVSDASAEQVPGGWRITGCASGAYTVTAS
;
A
#
# COMPACT_ATOMS: atom_id res chain seq x y z
N MET A 1 -13.29 46.59 9.42
CA MET A 1 -14.29 46.31 10.48
C MET A 1 -13.56 46.36 11.82
N THR A 2 -13.98 47.20 12.77
CA THR A 2 -13.38 47.27 14.11
C THR A 2 -13.62 45.95 14.88
N PRO A 3 -12.70 45.50 15.77
CA PRO A 3 -12.84 44.26 16.54
C PRO A 3 -14.20 44.11 17.24
N ARG A 4 -14.73 45.22 17.79
CA ARG A 4 -16.07 45.28 18.43
C ARG A 4 -17.25 44.90 17.52
N ARG A 5 -17.14 45.01 16.18
CA ARG A 5 -18.23 44.66 15.23
C ARG A 5 -18.27 43.17 14.87
N ILE A 6 -17.15 42.46 14.96
CA ILE A 6 -17.07 41.01 14.66
C ILE A 6 -17.79 40.21 15.74
N TRP A 7 -17.69 40.62 17.01
CA TRP A 7 -18.36 40.00 18.15
C TRP A 7 -19.87 40.26 18.21
N ALA A 8 -20.35 41.34 17.57
CA ALA A 8 -21.77 41.69 17.57
C ALA A 8 -22.60 40.74 16.66
N ALA A 9 -22.02 40.28 15.56
CA ALA A 9 -22.73 39.48 14.56
C ALA A 9 -22.62 37.96 14.83
N PRO A 10 -23.73 37.19 14.77
CA PRO A 10 -23.72 35.75 15.04
C PRO A 10 -22.76 34.99 14.13
N GLN A 11 -22.64 35.38 12.86
CA GLN A 11 -21.69 34.78 11.92
C GLN A 11 -20.22 35.03 12.28
N GLY A 12 -19.89 36.20 12.83
CA GLY A 12 -18.54 36.53 13.27
C GLY A 12 -18.15 35.71 14.50
N ARG A 13 -19.05 35.60 15.49
CA ARG A 13 -18.85 34.75 16.67
C ARG A 13 -18.66 33.28 16.31
N ALA A 14 -19.49 32.74 15.42
CA ALA A 14 -19.39 31.36 14.97
C ALA A 14 -18.05 31.05 14.29
N ALA A 15 -17.61 31.91 13.36
CA ALA A 15 -16.35 31.74 12.66
C ALA A 15 -15.13 31.84 13.59
N VAL A 16 -15.15 32.77 14.55
CA VAL A 16 -14.10 32.89 15.58
C VAL A 16 -14.07 31.64 16.47
N ALA A 17 -15.22 31.12 16.88
CA ALA A 17 -15.30 29.88 17.66
C ALA A 17 -14.72 28.68 16.89
N VAL A 18 -15.00 28.57 15.59
CA VAL A 18 -14.40 27.54 14.72
C VAL A 18 -12.87 27.60 14.76
N VAL A 19 -12.31 28.79 14.55
CA VAL A 19 -10.84 28.99 14.57
C VAL A 19 -10.26 28.68 15.94
N ALA A 20 -10.89 29.18 17.02
CA ALA A 20 -10.40 28.98 18.38
C ALA A 20 -10.40 27.50 18.79
N VAL A 21 -11.48 26.76 18.51
CA VAL A 21 -11.56 25.32 18.80
C VAL A 21 -10.53 24.55 17.98
N LEU A 22 -10.40 24.84 16.68
CA LEU A 22 -9.40 24.17 15.85
C LEU A 22 -7.98 24.39 16.34
N LEU A 23 -7.61 25.63 16.68
CA LEU A 23 -6.29 25.95 17.24
C LEU A 23 -6.06 25.24 18.58
N ALA A 24 -7.07 25.18 19.44
CA ALA A 24 -6.97 24.47 20.71
C ALA A 24 -6.76 22.96 20.52
N VAL A 25 -7.51 22.34 19.60
CA VAL A 25 -7.35 20.91 19.27
C VAL A 25 -5.99 20.65 18.62
N VAL A 26 -5.51 21.52 17.72
CA VAL A 26 -4.17 21.41 17.12
C VAL A 26 -3.07 21.51 18.18
N ALA A 27 -3.17 22.49 19.07
CA ALA A 27 -2.22 22.65 20.18
C ALA A 27 -2.25 21.46 21.15
N ALA A 28 -3.46 20.94 21.46
CA ALA A 28 -3.62 19.76 22.28
C ALA A 28 -3.11 18.49 21.59
N GLY A 29 -3.29 18.33 20.28
CA GLY A 29 -2.74 17.19 19.52
C GLY A 29 -1.22 17.22 19.48
N ALA A 30 -0.64 18.40 19.25
CA ALA A 30 0.80 18.65 19.42
C ALA A 30 1.27 18.49 20.88
N VAL A 31 0.33 18.38 21.84
CA VAL A 31 0.38 18.03 23.27
C VAL A 31 0.43 16.54 23.64
N THR A 32 -0.28 15.73 22.87
CA THR A 32 -0.72 14.41 23.33
C THR A 32 -0.38 13.30 22.36
N ASP A 33 -0.12 13.63 21.10
CA ASP A 33 0.23 12.66 20.07
C ASP A 33 1.65 12.94 19.51
N PRO A 34 2.68 12.25 20.02
CA PRO A 34 4.05 12.40 19.54
C PRO A 34 4.29 11.77 18.15
N SER A 35 3.42 10.87 17.70
CA SER A 35 3.52 10.23 16.38
C SER A 35 2.99 11.14 15.26
N GLY A 36 2.06 12.04 15.59
CA GLY A 36 1.35 12.88 14.61
C GLY A 36 0.24 12.15 13.84
N LEU A 37 0.00 10.87 14.12
CA LEU A 37 -0.97 10.01 13.43
C LEU A 37 -2.43 10.46 13.69
N LEU A 38 -2.75 10.85 14.91
CA LEU A 38 -4.07 11.29 15.36
C LEU A 38 -4.20 12.82 15.42
N ALA A 39 -3.07 13.53 15.56
CA ALA A 39 -3.03 14.99 15.63
C ALA A 39 -3.63 15.61 14.34
N PRO A 40 -4.50 16.64 14.44
CA PRO A 40 -5.09 17.28 13.26
C PRO A 40 -4.02 17.86 12.32
N VAL A 41 -2.95 18.40 12.89
CA VAL A 41 -1.75 18.85 12.18
C VAL A 41 -0.56 18.24 12.92
N GLY A 42 0.28 17.45 12.23
CA GLY A 42 1.46 16.82 12.82
C GLY A 42 2.55 17.84 13.19
N GLY A 43 3.47 17.50 14.11
CA GLY A 43 4.63 18.36 14.39
C GLY A 43 5.37 18.27 15.73
N ARG A 44 5.23 17.21 16.54
CA ARG A 44 6.06 17.10 17.77
C ARG A 44 7.52 16.78 17.43
N GLY A 45 8.44 17.60 17.93
CA GLY A 45 9.89 17.35 17.87
C GLY A 45 10.65 17.99 16.70
N LEU A 46 10.07 18.97 15.99
CA LEU A 46 10.71 19.59 14.83
C LEU A 46 11.69 20.72 15.23
N PRO A 47 12.95 20.71 14.77
CA PRO A 47 13.82 21.89 14.88
C PRO A 47 13.29 23.03 13.99
N LEU A 48 13.34 24.26 14.50
CA LEU A 48 12.78 25.48 13.90
C LEU A 48 13.45 25.92 12.57
N ALA A 49 14.54 25.27 12.12
CA ALA A 49 15.26 25.58 10.88
C ALA A 49 15.99 24.36 10.29
N GLY A 50 16.02 24.23 8.94
CA GLY A 50 16.78 23.18 8.22
C GLY A 50 16.30 22.87 6.79
N THR A 51 17.09 22.09 6.03
CA THR A 51 16.92 21.80 4.59
C THR A 51 15.78 20.82 4.23
N GLY A 52 15.12 20.19 5.22
CA GLY A 52 13.86 19.43 5.05
C GLY A 52 12.59 20.30 5.08
N GLY A 53 12.74 21.61 4.87
CA GLY A 53 11.77 22.62 5.30
C GLY A 53 10.37 22.53 4.69
N ALA A 54 10.25 22.45 3.36
CA ALA A 54 8.93 22.52 2.73
C ALA A 54 8.05 21.30 3.06
N TYR A 55 8.61 20.08 3.02
CA TYR A 55 7.87 18.84 3.28
C TYR A 55 7.34 18.78 4.72
N ARG A 56 8.18 19.16 5.70
CA ARG A 56 7.84 19.08 7.13
C ARG A 56 7.00 20.23 7.63
N TRP A 57 7.17 21.42 7.05
CA TRP A 57 6.39 22.60 7.44
C TRP A 57 5.12 22.77 6.61
N SER A 58 4.91 22.03 5.51
CA SER A 58 3.68 22.18 4.71
C SER A 58 2.39 21.97 5.50
N PRO A 59 2.28 21.02 6.45
CA PRO A 59 1.06 20.90 7.26
C PRO A 59 0.77 22.15 8.10
N LEU A 60 1.80 22.87 8.55
CA LEU A 60 1.65 24.08 9.35
C LEU A 60 1.52 25.35 8.49
N LEU A 61 2.36 25.52 7.47
CA LEU A 61 2.42 26.73 6.64
C LEU A 61 1.34 26.77 5.58
N VAL A 62 0.83 25.61 5.16
CA VAL A 62 -0.18 25.48 4.10
C VAL A 62 -1.43 24.80 4.66
N GLY A 63 -1.26 23.62 5.27
CA GLY A 63 -2.36 22.83 5.80
C GLY A 63 -3.19 23.59 6.83
N LEU A 64 -2.57 24.16 7.86
CA LEU A 64 -3.28 24.86 8.93
C LEU A 64 -4.03 26.11 8.41
N PRO A 65 -3.44 27.02 7.61
CA PRO A 65 -4.20 28.11 6.99
C PRO A 65 -5.37 27.63 6.13
N VAL A 66 -5.18 26.59 5.32
CA VAL A 66 -6.25 26.00 4.49
C VAL A 66 -7.36 25.40 5.36
N LEU A 67 -7.01 24.70 6.44
CA LEU A 67 -7.96 24.14 7.40
C LEU A 67 -8.78 25.25 8.08
N LEU A 68 -8.11 26.27 8.61
CA LEU A 68 -8.76 27.36 9.34
C LEU A 68 -9.67 28.18 8.43
N ALA A 69 -9.17 28.59 7.25
CA ALA A 69 -9.97 29.35 6.29
C ALA A 69 -11.10 28.49 5.69
N GLY A 70 -10.80 27.26 5.31
CA GLY A 70 -11.77 26.31 4.75
C GLY A 70 -12.88 25.94 5.71
N ALA A 71 -12.63 25.91 7.02
CA ALA A 71 -13.67 25.68 8.02
C ALA A 71 -14.43 26.97 8.38
N ALA A 72 -13.73 28.09 8.56
CA ALA A 72 -14.32 29.33 9.08
C ALA A 72 -15.08 30.16 8.04
N VAL A 73 -14.58 30.26 6.79
CA VAL A 73 -15.20 31.08 5.73
C VAL A 73 -16.61 30.58 5.38
N PRO A 74 -16.85 29.28 5.15
CA PRO A 74 -18.19 28.76 4.92
C PRO A 74 -19.15 29.11 6.06
N VAL A 75 -18.71 28.95 7.31
CA VAL A 75 -19.50 29.27 8.51
C VAL A 75 -19.80 30.77 8.58
N LEU A 76 -18.82 31.63 8.29
CA LEU A 76 -19.02 33.08 8.23
C LEU A 76 -20.07 33.48 7.20
N LEU A 77 -20.14 32.78 6.07
CA LEU A 77 -21.09 33.07 4.98
C LEU A 77 -22.52 32.61 5.28
N VAL A 78 -22.71 31.59 6.13
CA VAL A 78 -24.02 30.95 6.34
C VAL A 78 -24.60 31.14 7.74
N ALA A 79 -23.78 31.28 8.78
CA ALA A 79 -24.24 31.19 10.17
C ALA A 79 -25.19 32.33 10.60
N GLY A 80 -25.10 33.49 9.95
CA GLY A 80 -25.98 34.62 10.24
C GLY A 80 -27.44 34.39 9.84
N ARG A 81 -27.72 33.36 9.03
CA ARG A 81 -29.04 33.02 8.48
C ARG A 81 -29.57 31.67 8.98
N LEU A 82 -28.81 30.98 9.83
CA LEU A 82 -29.11 29.62 10.27
C LEU A 82 -29.34 29.56 11.78
N PRO A 83 -30.28 28.72 12.25
CA PRO A 83 -30.38 28.43 13.67
C PRO A 83 -29.19 27.55 14.13
N PRO A 84 -28.88 27.49 15.44
CA PRO A 84 -27.68 26.84 15.97
C PRO A 84 -27.44 25.40 15.48
N ARG A 85 -28.49 24.58 15.36
CA ARG A 85 -28.39 23.19 14.86
C ARG A 85 -27.84 23.07 13.43
N TRP A 86 -28.15 24.05 12.56
CA TRP A 86 -27.66 24.06 11.18
C TRP A 86 -26.28 24.70 11.08
N VAL A 87 -25.94 25.60 12.01
CA VAL A 87 -24.57 26.09 12.19
C VAL A 87 -23.64 24.96 12.63
N PHE A 88 -24.09 24.11 13.56
CA PHE A 88 -23.38 22.88 13.95
C PHE A 88 -23.06 22.02 12.72
N ALA A 89 -24.08 21.66 11.95
CA ALA A 89 -23.92 20.81 10.78
C ALA A 89 -23.00 21.44 9.71
N ALA A 90 -23.17 22.73 9.41
CA ALA A 90 -22.34 23.43 8.44
C ALA A 90 -20.87 23.50 8.88
N ALA A 91 -20.62 23.81 10.16
CA ALA A 91 -19.27 23.87 10.72
C ALA A 91 -18.61 22.49 10.77
N TRP A 92 -19.35 21.44 11.11
CA TRP A 92 -18.84 20.06 11.11
C TRP A 92 -18.41 19.63 9.69
N VAL A 93 -19.32 19.74 8.73
CA VAL A 93 -19.06 19.36 7.33
C VAL A 93 -17.94 20.20 6.71
N ALA A 94 -17.93 21.51 6.98
CA ALA A 94 -16.86 22.40 6.51
C ALA A 94 -15.50 21.99 7.08
N THR A 95 -15.45 21.57 8.35
CA THR A 95 -14.21 21.09 8.98
C THR A 95 -13.69 19.82 8.33
N VAL A 96 -14.56 18.86 8.03
CA VAL A 96 -14.18 17.61 7.34
C VAL A 96 -13.64 17.90 5.94
N GLY A 97 -14.38 18.69 5.15
CA GLY A 97 -13.95 19.08 3.80
C GLY A 97 -12.64 19.88 3.81
N ALA A 98 -12.51 20.83 4.75
CA ALA A 98 -11.29 21.63 4.92
C ALA A 98 -10.09 20.78 5.34
N GLY A 99 -10.30 19.74 6.16
CA GLY A 99 -9.27 18.76 6.51
C GLY A 99 -8.74 17.99 5.30
N ALA A 100 -9.61 17.57 4.39
CA ALA A 100 -9.21 16.95 3.12
C ALA A 100 -8.39 17.93 2.27
N TRP A 101 -8.85 19.18 2.11
CA TRP A 101 -8.13 20.20 1.36
C TRP A 101 -6.78 20.57 1.95
N ALA A 102 -6.71 20.71 3.28
CA ALA A 102 -5.47 20.96 4.00
C ALA A 102 -4.46 19.85 3.73
N SER A 103 -4.91 18.59 3.76
CA SER A 103 -4.06 17.42 3.52
C SER A 103 -3.59 17.36 2.07
N ALA A 104 -4.48 17.57 1.10
CA ALA A 104 -4.13 17.61 -0.32
C ALA A 104 -3.12 18.74 -0.62
N ALA A 105 -3.38 19.96 -0.12
CA ALA A 105 -2.50 21.10 -0.34
C ALA A 105 -1.13 20.91 0.30
N SER A 106 -1.09 20.38 1.53
CA SER A 106 0.17 20.05 2.21
C SER A 106 0.95 19.01 1.43
N GLY A 107 0.30 17.94 0.97
CA GLY A 107 0.93 16.87 0.19
C GLY A 107 1.48 17.35 -1.16
N VAL A 108 0.75 18.22 -1.87
CA VAL A 108 1.24 18.79 -3.14
C VAL A 108 2.46 19.67 -2.91
N VAL A 109 2.40 20.59 -1.93
CA VAL A 109 3.52 21.49 -1.62
C VAL A 109 4.73 20.72 -1.11
N ALA A 110 4.49 19.71 -0.29
CA ALA A 110 5.50 18.76 0.17
C ALA A 110 6.19 18.04 -1.01
N ALA A 111 5.44 17.71 -2.06
CA ALA A 111 5.95 17.03 -3.25
C ALA A 111 6.74 17.94 -4.21
N VAL A 112 6.52 19.27 -4.20
CA VAL A 112 7.11 20.20 -5.20
C VAL A 112 8.62 20.06 -5.35
N PRO A 113 9.44 20.05 -4.28
CA PRO A 113 10.90 19.94 -4.42
C PRO A 113 11.36 18.61 -5.03
N MET A 114 10.51 17.58 -4.98
CA MET A 114 10.81 16.23 -5.47
C MET A 114 10.23 15.96 -6.86
N MET A 115 9.45 16.90 -7.42
CA MET A 115 8.90 16.75 -8.76
C MET A 115 10.02 16.71 -9.80
N GLY A 116 9.94 15.76 -10.73
CA GLY A 116 10.98 15.51 -11.70
C GLY A 116 10.68 14.27 -12.55
N ALA A 117 11.73 13.65 -13.09
CA ALA A 117 11.61 12.47 -13.95
C ALA A 117 10.84 11.31 -13.27
N HIS A 118 11.02 11.14 -11.96
CA HIS A 118 10.41 10.07 -11.16
C HIS A 118 9.14 10.50 -10.41
N LEU A 119 8.72 11.77 -10.53
CA LEU A 119 7.49 12.26 -9.89
C LEU A 119 6.85 13.38 -10.73
N PRO A 120 6.02 13.02 -11.72
CA PRO A 120 5.29 14.00 -12.52
C PRO A 120 4.31 14.81 -11.66
N ALA A 121 4.25 16.13 -11.86
CA ALA A 121 3.34 17.02 -11.12
C ALA A 121 1.87 16.58 -11.19
N GLY A 122 1.43 16.10 -12.35
CA GLY A 122 0.08 15.57 -12.54
C GLY A 122 -0.21 14.33 -11.71
N LEU A 123 0.76 13.44 -11.50
CA LEU A 123 0.62 12.27 -10.64
C LEU A 123 0.54 12.70 -9.17
N ALA A 124 1.42 13.60 -8.74
CA ALA A 124 1.44 14.13 -7.37
C ALA A 124 0.11 14.79 -6.98
N LEU A 125 -0.42 15.67 -7.86
CA LEU A 125 -1.72 16.31 -7.64
C LEU A 125 -2.85 15.29 -7.55
N ARG A 126 -2.92 14.35 -8.50
CA ARG A 126 -3.98 13.33 -8.52
C ARG A 126 -3.96 12.48 -7.26
N TYR A 127 -2.77 12.02 -6.85
CA TYR A 127 -2.59 11.18 -5.67
C TYR A 127 -2.96 11.90 -4.38
N ALA A 128 -2.44 13.13 -4.19
CA ALA A 128 -2.71 13.92 -3.00
C ALA A 128 -4.21 14.23 -2.83
N VAL A 129 -4.91 14.51 -3.93
CA VAL A 129 -6.36 14.73 -3.91
C VAL A 129 -7.11 13.43 -3.63
N SER A 130 -6.80 12.34 -4.33
CA SER A 130 -7.53 11.07 -4.20
C SER A 130 -7.42 10.44 -2.81
N THR A 131 -6.30 10.67 -2.13
CA THR A 131 -6.01 10.09 -0.81
C THR A 131 -6.23 11.07 0.36
N SER A 132 -6.57 12.33 0.09
CA SER A 132 -6.75 13.36 1.12
C SER A 132 -7.78 13.02 2.21
N GLY A 133 -8.79 12.22 1.86
CA GLY A 133 -9.83 11.77 2.76
C GLY A 133 -9.35 10.85 3.89
N PHE A 134 -8.22 10.14 3.71
CA PHE A 134 -7.64 9.30 4.77
C PHE A 134 -7.21 10.15 5.95
N ALA A 135 -6.49 11.24 5.69
CA ALA A 135 -6.17 12.23 6.72
C ALA A 135 -7.43 13.01 7.17
N ALA A 136 -8.45 13.15 6.32
CA ALA A 136 -9.69 13.84 6.66
C ALA A 136 -10.56 13.08 7.69
N LEU A 137 -10.38 11.76 7.85
CA LEU A 137 -11.17 10.94 8.78
C LEU A 137 -11.12 11.44 10.22
N LYS A 138 -9.95 11.92 10.70
CA LYS A 138 -9.82 12.49 12.06
C LYS A 138 -10.70 13.73 12.29
N TYR A 139 -11.04 14.44 11.21
CA TYR A 139 -11.90 15.61 11.29
C TYR A 139 -13.38 15.27 11.41
N LEU A 140 -13.78 14.01 11.24
CA LEU A 140 -15.11 13.54 11.63
C LEU A 140 -15.31 13.72 13.13
N ALA A 141 -14.32 13.38 13.95
CA ALA A 141 -14.35 13.59 15.40
C ALA A 141 -14.10 15.05 15.79
N VAL A 142 -13.04 15.67 15.26
CA VAL A 142 -12.69 17.08 15.58
C VAL A 142 -13.83 18.02 15.19
N GLY A 143 -14.49 17.77 14.07
CA GLY A 143 -15.58 18.59 13.57
C GLY A 143 -16.82 18.59 14.47
N VAL A 144 -17.01 17.60 15.35
CA VAL A 144 -18.07 17.63 16.37
C VAL A 144 -17.79 18.72 17.40
N LEU A 145 -16.55 18.83 17.88
CA LEU A 145 -16.15 19.87 18.82
C LEU A 145 -16.27 21.26 18.19
N VAL A 146 -15.80 21.39 16.94
CA VAL A 146 -15.87 22.63 16.16
C VAL A 146 -17.32 23.05 15.91
N GLY A 147 -18.17 22.10 15.51
CA GLY A 147 -19.59 22.33 15.31
C GLY A 147 -20.31 22.76 16.60
N ALA A 148 -20.00 22.11 17.72
CA ALA A 148 -20.57 22.46 19.02
C ALA A 148 -20.17 23.88 19.45
N GLY A 149 -18.89 24.22 19.33
CA GLY A 149 -18.38 25.56 19.61
C GLY A 149 -19.06 26.64 18.77
N ALA A 150 -19.19 26.41 17.45
CA ALA A 150 -19.86 27.34 16.54
C ALA A 150 -21.34 27.54 16.90
N ALA A 151 -22.07 26.46 17.20
CA ALA A 151 -23.48 26.53 17.57
C ALA A 151 -23.72 27.24 18.91
N LEU A 152 -22.87 26.97 19.91
CA LEU A 152 -22.90 27.65 21.21
C LEU A 152 -22.61 29.14 21.07
N ALA A 153 -21.65 29.52 20.22
CA ALA A 153 -21.31 30.92 19.95
C ALA A 153 -22.45 31.72 19.28
N VAL A 154 -23.25 31.07 18.43
CA VAL A 154 -24.46 31.67 17.87
C VAL A 154 -25.55 31.80 18.94
N ARG A 155 -25.75 30.77 19.77
CA ARG A 155 -26.76 30.74 20.84
C ARG A 155 -26.51 31.80 21.92
N ALA A 156 -25.25 32.16 22.16
CA ALA A 156 -24.85 33.15 23.16
C ALA A 156 -25.17 34.62 22.80
N GLY A 157 -25.80 34.89 21.65
CA GLY A 157 -26.26 36.25 21.32
C GLY A 157 -27.59 36.27 20.56
N PRO A 158 -27.96 37.39 19.92
CA PRO A 158 -29.31 37.57 19.36
C PRO A 158 -29.66 36.49 18.34
N ALA A 159 -30.91 36.02 18.40
CA ALA A 159 -31.41 34.97 17.51
C ALA A 159 -31.28 35.39 16.03
N ALA A 160 -30.71 34.50 15.21
CA ALA A 160 -30.68 34.67 13.76
C ALA A 160 -32.10 34.59 13.19
N ARG A 161 -32.42 35.47 12.23
CA ARG A 161 -33.64 35.36 11.43
C ARG A 161 -33.34 34.47 10.23
N ALA A 162 -34.09 33.38 10.10
CA ALA A 162 -34.11 32.61 8.87
C ALA A 162 -34.96 33.39 7.85
N GLU A 163 -34.37 33.77 6.73
CA GLU A 163 -35.11 34.27 5.58
C GLU A 163 -35.29 33.12 4.59
N ASP A 164 -36.54 32.73 4.36
CA ASP A 164 -36.86 31.74 3.34
C ASP A 164 -36.87 32.41 1.96
N GLY A 165 -36.02 31.92 1.07
CA GLY A 165 -35.92 32.38 -0.32
C GLY A 165 -36.32 31.29 -1.32
N PRO A 166 -36.55 31.65 -2.59
CA PRO A 166 -36.77 30.67 -3.64
C PRO A 166 -35.56 29.73 -3.76
N VAL A 167 -35.82 28.44 -4.04
CA VAL A 167 -34.74 27.47 -4.27
C VAL A 167 -34.02 27.79 -5.57
N ASP A 168 -32.76 28.23 -5.48
CA ASP A 168 -31.88 28.29 -6.64
C ASP A 168 -31.31 26.89 -6.93
N GLY A 169 -31.74 26.30 -8.04
CA GLY A 169 -31.29 24.98 -8.50
C GLY A 169 -29.99 25.00 -9.31
N ARG A 170 -29.47 26.18 -9.69
CA ARG A 170 -28.26 26.30 -10.53
C ARG A 170 -27.01 25.67 -9.91
N PRO A 171 -26.76 25.76 -8.59
CA PRO A 171 -25.65 25.02 -7.96
C PRO A 171 -25.74 23.51 -8.18
N VAL A 172 -26.94 22.91 -8.20
CA VAL A 172 -27.11 21.48 -8.49
C VAL A 172 -26.72 21.15 -9.93
N VAL A 173 -27.07 22.02 -10.89
CA VAL A 173 -26.72 21.84 -12.31
C VAL A 173 -25.20 21.96 -12.53
N VAL A 174 -24.56 22.94 -11.88
CA VAL A 174 -23.09 23.09 -11.95
C VAL A 174 -22.39 21.93 -11.27
N VAL A 175 -22.82 21.51 -10.08
CA VAL A 175 -22.28 20.32 -9.40
C VAL A 175 -22.47 19.08 -10.27
N PHE A 176 -23.63 18.92 -10.92
CA PHE A 176 -23.87 17.82 -11.85
C PHE A 176 -22.87 17.83 -13.02
N ALA A 177 -22.68 18.97 -13.69
CA ALA A 177 -21.74 19.10 -14.80
C ALA A 177 -20.29 18.83 -14.35
N VAL A 178 -19.87 19.38 -13.21
CA VAL A 178 -18.53 19.16 -12.63
C VAL A 178 -18.33 17.73 -12.17
N ALA A 179 -19.32 17.10 -11.52
CA ALA A 179 -19.25 15.71 -11.09
C ALA A 179 -19.17 14.76 -12.30
N ALA A 180 -19.93 15.02 -13.35
CA ALA A 180 -19.88 14.22 -14.58
C ALA A 180 -18.53 14.39 -15.32
N LEU A 181 -17.97 15.60 -15.36
CA LEU A 181 -16.62 15.84 -15.92
C LEU A 181 -15.51 15.25 -15.04
N ALA A 182 -15.63 15.34 -13.71
CA ALA A 182 -14.68 14.73 -12.78
C ALA A 182 -14.67 13.21 -12.93
N ALA A 183 -15.85 12.60 -13.05
CA ALA A 183 -16.04 11.18 -13.31
C ALA A 183 -15.49 10.71 -14.67
N ALA A 184 -15.44 11.59 -15.68
CA ALA A 184 -14.78 11.35 -16.97
C ALA A 184 -13.26 11.62 -16.96
N GLY A 185 -12.75 12.25 -15.91
CA GLY A 185 -11.37 12.72 -15.78
C GLY A 185 -10.53 11.91 -14.79
N PRO A 186 -9.53 12.52 -14.13
CA PRO A 186 -8.61 11.83 -13.20
C PRO A 186 -9.29 11.11 -12.03
N ALA A 187 -10.55 11.47 -11.69
CA ALA A 187 -11.32 10.82 -10.65
C ALA A 187 -11.86 9.43 -11.03
N ALA A 188 -11.77 9.06 -12.31
CA ALA A 188 -12.10 7.72 -12.79
C ALA A 188 -11.27 6.62 -12.11
N HIS A 189 -10.16 6.96 -11.43
CA HIS A 189 -9.29 6.02 -10.72
C HIS A 189 -9.18 6.32 -9.22
N TRP A 190 -10.17 6.96 -8.58
CA TRP A 190 -10.07 7.25 -7.12
C TRP A 190 -10.49 6.09 -6.22
N TRP A 191 -11.11 5.07 -6.79
CA TRP A 191 -11.55 3.87 -6.09
C TRP A 191 -10.76 2.68 -6.65
N ARG A 192 -11.43 1.74 -7.33
CA ARG A 192 -10.77 0.67 -8.09
C ARG A 192 -9.84 1.21 -9.18
N GLY A 193 -8.67 0.58 -9.33
CA GLY A 193 -7.60 1.06 -10.21
C GLY A 193 -6.86 2.32 -9.73
N GLY A 194 -7.21 2.82 -8.55
CA GLY A 194 -6.49 3.88 -7.84
C GLY A 194 -5.48 3.39 -6.81
N PRO A 195 -4.90 4.30 -6.00
CA PRO A 195 -3.91 3.96 -4.96
C PRO A 195 -4.37 2.93 -3.92
N VAL A 196 -5.68 2.82 -3.68
CA VAL A 196 -6.29 1.88 -2.71
C VAL A 196 -7.29 0.94 -3.36
N GLY A 197 -7.31 0.88 -4.69
CA GLY A 197 -8.36 0.21 -5.45
C GLY A 197 -8.46 -1.29 -5.23
N TYR A 198 -7.36 -1.92 -4.81
CA TYR A 198 -7.29 -3.35 -4.51
C TYR A 198 -7.96 -3.74 -3.19
N ALA A 199 -8.16 -2.79 -2.26
CA ALA A 199 -8.80 -3.05 -0.97
C ALA A 199 -10.32 -3.31 -1.11
N PHE A 200 -10.94 -2.92 -2.23
CA PHE A 200 -12.37 -3.14 -2.44
C PHE A 200 -12.66 -4.57 -2.94
N ALA A 201 -13.26 -5.41 -2.10
CA ALA A 201 -13.82 -6.70 -2.49
C ALA A 201 -15.26 -6.55 -3.05
N GLY A 202 -15.56 -7.09 -4.24
CA GLY A 202 -16.96 -7.28 -4.72
C GLY A 202 -17.59 -6.23 -5.63
N PHE A 203 -18.86 -5.91 -5.43
CA PHE A 203 -19.55 -4.86 -6.18
C PHE A 203 -19.24 -3.49 -5.57
N LEU A 204 -19.03 -2.48 -6.41
CA LEU A 204 -18.66 -1.13 -5.98
C LEU A 204 -19.70 -0.13 -6.51
N VAL A 205 -20.26 0.71 -5.64
CA VAL A 205 -21.24 1.74 -5.98
C VAL A 205 -20.55 3.09 -5.98
N ALA A 206 -19.70 3.33 -6.98
CA ALA A 206 -18.89 4.54 -7.02
C ALA A 206 -18.87 5.18 -8.42
N PRO A 207 -18.81 6.53 -8.53
CA PRO A 207 -18.73 7.27 -9.79
C PRO A 207 -17.33 7.17 -10.43
N THR A 208 -16.85 5.94 -10.64
CA THR A 208 -15.56 5.59 -11.24
C THR A 208 -15.77 4.56 -12.35
N ALA A 209 -14.99 4.67 -13.44
CA ALA A 209 -14.99 3.67 -14.50
C ALA A 209 -14.67 2.25 -13.99
N ALA A 210 -13.95 2.14 -12.88
CA ALA A 210 -13.53 0.87 -12.32
C ALA A 210 -14.63 0.14 -11.52
N ALA A 211 -15.79 0.78 -11.30
CA ALA A 211 -17.00 0.12 -10.82
C ALA A 211 -17.77 -0.62 -11.94
N GLY A 212 -17.32 -0.52 -13.19
CA GLY A 212 -18.07 -0.97 -14.37
C GLY A 212 -19.29 -0.08 -14.64
N VAL A 213 -19.96 -0.27 -15.78
CA VAL A 213 -21.10 0.58 -16.18
C VAL A 213 -22.21 0.62 -15.13
N PRO A 214 -22.70 -0.51 -14.58
CA PRO A 214 -23.80 -0.46 -13.61
C PRO A 214 -23.40 0.20 -12.29
N GLY A 215 -22.22 -0.14 -11.75
CA GLY A 215 -21.71 0.45 -10.51
C GLY A 215 -21.43 1.94 -10.65
N PHE A 216 -20.91 2.36 -11.82
CA PHE A 216 -20.72 3.75 -12.18
C PHE A 216 -22.04 4.54 -12.19
N LEU A 217 -23.04 4.06 -12.93
CA LEU A 217 -24.33 4.72 -13.06
C LEU A 217 -25.03 4.83 -11.70
N LEU A 218 -24.99 3.76 -10.91
CA LEU A 218 -25.59 3.73 -9.58
C LEU A 218 -24.86 4.68 -8.63
N GLY A 219 -23.52 4.65 -8.60
CA GLY A 219 -22.70 5.54 -7.78
C GLY A 219 -22.92 7.01 -8.12
N MET A 220 -23.00 7.33 -9.42
CA MET A 220 -23.34 8.68 -9.90
C MET A 220 -24.75 9.09 -9.46
N ALA A 221 -25.74 8.20 -9.59
CA ALA A 221 -27.12 8.46 -9.18
C ALA A 221 -27.23 8.73 -7.67
N VAL A 222 -26.58 7.89 -6.84
CA VAL A 222 -26.55 8.02 -5.38
C VAL A 222 -25.88 9.33 -4.98
N PHE A 223 -24.70 9.63 -5.53
CA PHE A 223 -23.98 10.87 -5.23
C PHE A 223 -24.82 12.11 -5.56
N LEU A 224 -25.39 12.16 -6.76
CA LEU A 224 -26.21 13.29 -7.21
C LEU A 224 -27.52 13.42 -6.43
N ALA A 225 -28.15 12.31 -6.06
CA ALA A 225 -29.33 12.32 -5.20
C ALA A 225 -29.01 12.88 -3.81
N GLY A 226 -27.87 12.49 -3.24
CA GLY A 226 -27.34 13.04 -1.99
C GLY A 226 -27.12 14.55 -2.08
N VAL A 227 -26.43 15.02 -3.14
CA VAL A 227 -26.23 16.46 -3.39
C VAL A 227 -27.59 17.16 -3.48
N ALA A 228 -28.51 16.66 -4.31
CA ALA A 228 -29.82 17.29 -4.52
C ALA A 228 -30.64 17.37 -3.23
N ALA A 229 -30.58 16.34 -2.37
CA ALA A 229 -31.25 16.33 -1.07
C ALA A 229 -30.69 17.42 -0.15
N VAL A 230 -29.37 17.52 0.00
CA VAL A 230 -28.72 18.52 0.86
C VAL A 230 -28.95 19.93 0.33
N VAL A 231 -28.83 20.15 -0.99
CA VAL A 231 -29.10 21.46 -1.61
C VAL A 231 -30.56 21.88 -1.40
N ARG A 232 -31.55 20.98 -1.55
CA ARG A 232 -32.96 21.30 -1.28
C ARG A 232 -33.20 21.76 0.17
N VAL A 233 -32.48 21.18 1.12
CA VAL A 233 -32.61 21.51 2.55
C VAL A 233 -31.90 22.82 2.90
N LEU A 234 -30.74 23.09 2.32
CA LEU A 234 -29.91 24.24 2.66
C LEU A 234 -30.19 25.49 1.80
N ALA A 235 -30.45 25.34 0.50
CA ALA A 235 -30.64 26.47 -0.42
C ALA A 235 -31.87 27.32 -0.07
N ARG A 236 -32.93 26.71 0.48
CA ARG A 236 -34.11 27.46 0.98
C ARG A 236 -33.76 28.45 2.07
N ARG A 237 -32.80 28.09 2.92
CA ARG A 237 -32.38 28.84 4.10
C ARG A 237 -31.19 29.77 3.84
N LEU A 238 -30.58 29.65 2.66
CA LEU A 238 -29.33 30.32 2.30
C LEU A 238 -29.39 30.86 0.86
N PRO A 239 -30.35 31.75 0.53
CA PRO A 239 -30.40 32.36 -0.79
C PRO A 239 -29.09 33.11 -1.08
N GLY A 240 -28.53 32.91 -2.28
CA GLY A 240 -27.28 33.54 -2.72
C GLY A 240 -25.98 32.87 -2.20
N ALA A 241 -26.06 31.79 -1.42
CA ALA A 241 -24.87 31.05 -0.95
C ALA A 241 -24.59 29.77 -1.77
N GLY A 242 -24.95 29.78 -3.06
CA GLY A 242 -24.96 28.59 -3.93
C GLY A 242 -23.63 27.82 -3.96
N GLY A 243 -22.49 28.53 -4.00
CA GLY A 243 -21.16 27.89 -3.98
C GLY A 243 -20.87 27.13 -2.68
N VAL A 244 -21.16 27.74 -1.52
CA VAL A 244 -20.94 27.09 -0.21
C VAL A 244 -21.91 25.92 -0.01
N VAL A 245 -23.18 26.10 -0.36
CA VAL A 245 -24.19 25.04 -0.27
C VAL A 245 -23.82 23.87 -1.17
N GLY A 246 -23.34 24.12 -2.39
CA GLY A 246 -22.87 23.08 -3.32
C GLY A 246 -21.68 22.30 -2.76
N TRP A 247 -20.66 23.00 -2.24
CA TRP A 247 -19.49 22.33 -1.65
C TRP A 247 -19.85 21.45 -0.45
N LEU A 248 -20.62 21.99 0.52
CA LEU A 248 -21.08 21.21 1.69
C LEU A 248 -21.92 20.00 1.25
N ALA A 249 -22.78 20.17 0.25
CA ALA A 249 -23.59 19.07 -0.29
C ALA A 249 -22.73 17.97 -0.90
N CYS A 250 -21.66 18.31 -1.62
CA CYS A 250 -20.73 17.32 -2.19
C CYS A 250 -19.95 16.56 -1.12
N VAL A 251 -19.46 17.23 -0.06
CA VAL A 251 -18.76 16.56 1.05
C VAL A 251 -19.68 15.56 1.75
N VAL A 252 -20.92 15.95 2.05
CA VAL A 252 -21.93 15.05 2.65
C VAL A 252 -22.27 13.90 1.71
N ALA A 253 -22.50 14.19 0.43
CA ALA A 253 -22.84 13.16 -0.56
C ALA A 253 -21.69 12.17 -0.79
N GLY A 254 -20.44 12.64 -0.79
CA GLY A 254 -19.25 11.80 -0.92
C GLY A 254 -19.06 10.89 0.30
N ALA A 255 -19.14 11.44 1.51
CA ALA A 255 -19.08 10.65 2.74
C ALA A 255 -20.24 9.64 2.82
N GLY A 256 -21.44 10.06 2.46
CA GLY A 256 -22.63 9.20 2.42
C GLY A 256 -22.51 8.07 1.39
N LEU A 257 -21.92 8.35 0.23
CA LEU A 257 -21.60 7.32 -0.76
C LEU A 257 -20.61 6.30 -0.19
N GLY A 258 -19.56 6.75 0.51
CA GLY A 258 -18.61 5.86 1.18
C GLY A 258 -19.26 4.98 2.26
N VAL A 259 -20.22 5.51 3.02
CA VAL A 259 -21.01 4.72 3.99
C VAL A 259 -21.90 3.69 3.29
N ILE A 260 -22.52 4.05 2.17
CA ILE A 260 -23.33 3.12 1.37
C ILE A 260 -22.44 2.01 0.82
N ASP A 261 -21.27 2.36 0.26
CA ASP A 261 -20.27 1.39 -0.20
C ASP A 261 -19.82 0.45 0.91
N ALA A 262 -19.54 0.98 2.10
CA ALA A 262 -19.20 0.17 3.26
C ALA A 262 -20.33 -0.80 3.67
N ALA A 263 -21.59 -0.38 3.55
CA ALA A 263 -22.75 -1.19 3.89
C ALA A 263 -23.07 -2.28 2.85
N VAL A 264 -22.76 -2.04 1.57
CA VAL A 264 -22.98 -3.03 0.49
C VAL A 264 -21.77 -3.91 0.23
N ALA A 265 -20.57 -3.52 0.65
CA ALA A 265 -19.36 -4.32 0.45
C ALA A 265 -19.45 -5.76 0.99
N PRO A 266 -20.11 -6.05 2.12
CA PRO A 266 -20.32 -7.43 2.56
C PRO A 266 -21.12 -8.29 1.56
N LEU A 267 -21.94 -7.69 0.68
CA LEU A 267 -22.68 -8.43 -0.36
C LEU A 267 -21.75 -9.04 -1.42
N ALA A 268 -20.47 -8.67 -1.42
CA ALA A 268 -19.41 -9.27 -2.24
C ALA A 268 -19.19 -10.75 -2.00
N GLY A 269 -19.56 -11.22 -0.80
CA GLY A 269 -19.11 -12.50 -0.27
C GLY A 269 -17.62 -12.48 0.14
N ASP A 270 -17.25 -13.49 0.91
CA ASP A 270 -15.89 -13.69 1.37
C ASP A 270 -15.07 -14.49 0.35
N PRO A 271 -13.74 -14.33 0.33
CA PRO A 271 -12.90 -15.17 -0.50
C PRO A 271 -13.06 -16.66 -0.12
N PRO A 272 -12.84 -17.60 -1.06
CA PRO A 272 -13.00 -19.02 -0.78
C PRO A 272 -12.17 -19.49 0.41
N GLY A 273 -12.84 -20.08 1.40
CA GLY A 273 -12.21 -20.59 2.62
C GLY A 273 -11.74 -19.52 3.60
N ALA A 274 -12.16 -18.26 3.44
CA ALA A 274 -11.81 -17.20 4.38
C ALA A 274 -12.25 -17.55 5.81
N GLY A 275 -11.31 -17.41 6.74
CA GLY A 275 -11.59 -17.44 8.17
C GLY A 275 -12.44 -16.22 8.62
N PRO A 276 -12.93 -16.24 9.87
CA PRO A 276 -13.63 -15.09 10.43
C PRO A 276 -12.69 -13.89 10.49
N ASP A 277 -13.13 -12.77 9.93
CA ASP A 277 -12.41 -11.51 9.99
C ASP A 277 -13.36 -10.30 10.10
N THR A 278 -12.78 -9.14 10.38
CA THR A 278 -13.45 -7.86 10.53
C THR A 278 -13.14 -6.93 9.36
N TRP A 279 -12.99 -7.49 8.15
CA TRP A 279 -12.59 -6.74 6.96
C TRP A 279 -13.54 -5.60 6.59
N TRP A 280 -14.79 -5.68 7.06
CA TRP A 280 -15.75 -4.59 6.94
C TRP A 280 -15.23 -3.29 7.58
N VAL A 281 -14.39 -3.35 8.62
CA VAL A 281 -13.74 -2.19 9.25
C VAL A 281 -12.77 -1.53 8.26
N ALA A 282 -11.85 -2.30 7.70
CA ALA A 282 -10.90 -1.82 6.70
C ALA A 282 -11.64 -1.24 5.48
N THR A 283 -12.65 -1.95 4.99
CA THR A 283 -13.47 -1.50 3.86
C THR A 283 -14.23 -0.22 4.17
N ALA A 284 -14.78 -0.08 5.38
CA ALA A 284 -15.49 1.14 5.79
C ALA A 284 -14.56 2.34 5.88
N VAL A 285 -13.38 2.17 6.48
CA VAL A 285 -12.35 3.21 6.57
C VAL A 285 -11.95 3.68 5.17
N VAL A 286 -11.63 2.75 4.28
CA VAL A 286 -11.24 3.05 2.90
C VAL A 286 -12.38 3.72 2.13
N ALA A 287 -13.59 3.17 2.16
CA ALA A 287 -14.74 3.69 1.41
C ALA A 287 -15.15 5.10 1.87
N VAL A 288 -15.19 5.36 3.18
CA VAL A 288 -15.50 6.69 3.72
C VAL A 288 -14.38 7.68 3.39
N ALA A 289 -13.12 7.28 3.51
CA ALA A 289 -11.99 8.12 3.12
C ALA A 289 -12.05 8.52 1.64
N THR A 290 -12.18 7.56 0.72
CA THR A 290 -12.26 7.84 -0.72
C THR A 290 -13.51 8.64 -1.07
N GLY A 291 -14.62 8.40 -0.38
CA GLY A 291 -15.85 9.19 -0.48
C GLY A 291 -15.65 10.65 -0.07
N ILE A 292 -14.96 10.92 1.04
CA ILE A 292 -14.62 12.28 1.49
C ILE A 292 -13.68 12.96 0.49
N SER A 293 -12.63 12.28 0.02
CA SER A 293 -11.74 12.80 -1.03
C SER A 293 -12.55 13.23 -2.25
N TYR A 294 -13.45 12.36 -2.71
CA TYR A 294 -14.27 12.61 -3.89
C TYR A 294 -15.20 13.82 -3.71
N GLY A 295 -15.95 13.82 -2.60
CA GLY A 295 -16.89 14.89 -2.28
C GLY A 295 -16.21 16.24 -2.08
N ALA A 296 -15.07 16.27 -1.38
CA ALA A 296 -14.27 17.47 -1.21
C ALA A 296 -13.85 18.03 -2.57
N ALA A 297 -13.19 17.22 -3.39
CA ALA A 297 -12.62 17.61 -4.69
C ALA A 297 -13.65 18.14 -5.68
N VAL A 298 -14.74 17.39 -5.89
CA VAL A 298 -15.84 17.79 -6.77
C VAL A 298 -16.50 19.07 -6.25
N GLY A 299 -16.73 19.14 -4.93
CA GLY A 299 -17.41 20.26 -4.31
C GLY A 299 -16.68 21.59 -4.46
N LEU A 300 -15.35 21.63 -4.26
CA LEU A 300 -14.59 22.89 -4.41
C LEU A 300 -14.57 23.33 -5.86
N THR A 301 -14.34 22.39 -6.79
CA THR A 301 -14.33 22.69 -8.22
C THR A 301 -15.68 23.29 -8.64
N ALA A 302 -16.78 22.68 -8.19
CA ALA A 302 -18.12 23.20 -8.43
C ALA A 302 -18.35 24.56 -7.78
N ALA A 303 -17.91 24.76 -6.54
CA ALA A 303 -18.04 26.04 -5.85
C ALA A 303 -17.28 27.18 -6.55
N VAL A 304 -16.06 26.92 -7.03
CA VAL A 304 -15.28 27.88 -7.82
C VAL A 304 -16.01 28.21 -9.12
N VAL A 305 -16.52 27.21 -9.84
CA VAL A 305 -17.29 27.44 -11.08
C VAL A 305 -18.55 28.27 -10.79
N VAL A 306 -19.30 27.98 -9.73
CA VAL A 306 -20.47 28.78 -9.33
C VAL A 306 -20.08 30.22 -9.05
N VAL A 307 -19.02 30.46 -8.28
CA VAL A 307 -18.56 31.83 -7.96
C VAL A 307 -18.10 32.56 -9.21
N VAL A 308 -17.37 31.90 -10.11
CA VAL A 308 -16.91 32.47 -11.38
C VAL A 308 -18.09 32.82 -12.28
N LEU A 309 -19.06 31.95 -12.44
CA LEU A 309 -20.24 32.20 -13.26
C LEU A 309 -21.09 33.36 -12.69
N ASP A 310 -21.27 33.40 -11.38
CA ASP A 310 -22.02 34.45 -10.68
C ASP A 310 -21.34 35.83 -10.81
N ARG A 311 -20.00 35.89 -10.76
CA ARG A 311 -19.24 37.15 -10.77
C ARG A 311 -18.80 37.63 -12.15
N LEU A 312 -18.38 36.72 -13.01
CA LEU A 312 -17.68 37.05 -14.26
C LEU A 312 -18.53 36.79 -15.51
N ALA A 313 -19.58 35.98 -15.40
CA ALA A 313 -20.48 35.69 -16.50
C ALA A 313 -21.96 35.85 -16.13
N PRO A 314 -22.39 36.98 -15.52
CA PRO A 314 -23.75 37.15 -15.02
C PRO A 314 -24.80 37.04 -16.14
N ARG A 315 -24.44 37.36 -17.39
CA ARG A 315 -25.31 37.17 -18.57
C ARG A 315 -25.60 35.70 -18.87
N TRP A 316 -24.63 34.83 -18.66
CA TRP A 316 -24.76 33.37 -18.84
C TRP A 316 -25.44 32.73 -17.63
N TRP A 317 -25.14 33.24 -16.42
CA TRP A 317 -25.78 32.85 -15.17
C TRP A 317 -27.26 33.25 -15.10
N ALA A 318 -27.62 34.39 -15.71
CA ALA A 318 -28.99 34.92 -15.77
C ALA A 318 -29.87 34.28 -16.85
N LEU A 319 -29.33 33.38 -17.70
CA LEU A 319 -30.15 32.64 -18.66
C LEU A 319 -31.27 31.90 -17.89
N PRO A 320 -32.54 32.08 -18.28
CA PRO A 320 -33.66 31.47 -17.57
C PRO A 320 -33.55 29.96 -17.65
N LEU A 321 -33.55 29.29 -16.50
CA LEU A 321 -33.83 27.86 -16.44
C LEU A 321 -35.26 27.66 -17.00
N PRO A 322 -35.49 26.75 -17.97
CA PRO A 322 -36.80 26.58 -18.58
C PRO A 322 -37.89 26.29 -17.53
N ARG A 323 -39.08 26.83 -17.76
CA ARG A 323 -40.27 26.74 -16.88
C ARG A 323 -40.62 25.28 -16.49
N PRO A 324 -41.41 25.07 -15.41
CA PRO A 324 -41.60 23.77 -14.73
C PRO A 324 -42.11 22.57 -15.55
N GLY A 325 -42.57 22.74 -16.79
CA GLY A 325 -43.04 21.66 -17.67
C GLY A 325 -41.97 21.08 -18.62
N THR A 326 -40.84 21.76 -18.80
CA THR A 326 -39.74 21.35 -19.70
C THR A 326 -38.56 20.70 -18.95
N ARG A 327 -38.76 20.37 -17.67
CA ARG A 327 -37.75 19.94 -16.68
C ARG A 327 -36.95 18.70 -17.09
N VAL A 328 -37.47 17.87 -17.99
CA VAL A 328 -36.84 16.59 -18.33
C VAL A 328 -35.86 16.74 -19.50
N ARG A 329 -36.10 17.60 -20.50
CA ARG A 329 -35.41 17.48 -21.80
C ARG A 329 -34.00 18.10 -21.89
N LEU A 330 -33.77 19.31 -21.36
CA LEU A 330 -32.42 19.92 -21.39
C LEU A 330 -31.51 19.35 -20.29
N GLY A 331 -32.07 19.06 -19.12
CA GLY A 331 -31.41 18.30 -18.07
C GLY A 331 -31.05 16.90 -18.54
N ALA A 332 -31.94 16.20 -19.26
CA ALA A 332 -31.63 14.91 -19.87
C ALA A 332 -30.65 15.00 -21.03
N LEU A 333 -30.61 16.09 -21.82
CA LEU A 333 -29.64 16.24 -22.92
C LEU A 333 -28.23 16.61 -22.44
N VAL A 334 -28.11 17.48 -21.43
CA VAL A 334 -26.84 17.75 -20.75
C VAL A 334 -26.41 16.53 -19.92
N ALA A 335 -27.35 15.83 -19.28
CA ALA A 335 -27.10 14.56 -18.61
C ALA A 335 -26.68 13.47 -19.60
N ALA A 336 -27.34 13.35 -20.76
CA ALA A 336 -26.98 12.37 -21.78
C ALA A 336 -25.64 12.70 -22.43
N GLY A 337 -25.35 13.98 -22.72
CA GLY A 337 -24.06 14.41 -23.26
C GLY A 337 -22.91 14.22 -22.27
N ALA A 338 -23.12 14.56 -21.00
CA ALA A 338 -22.14 14.32 -19.93
C ALA A 338 -22.01 12.82 -19.61
N LEU A 339 -23.09 12.04 -19.71
CA LEU A 339 -23.08 10.59 -19.57
C LEU A 339 -22.34 9.92 -20.73
N LEU A 340 -22.52 10.38 -21.96
CA LEU A 340 -21.79 9.91 -23.14
C LEU A 340 -20.30 10.27 -23.09
N LEU A 341 -19.97 11.48 -22.63
CA LEU A 341 -18.58 11.91 -22.36
C LEU A 341 -17.96 11.14 -21.18
N ALA A 342 -18.74 10.72 -20.18
CA ALA A 342 -18.31 9.88 -19.07
C ALA A 342 -18.25 8.38 -19.40
N LEU A 343 -18.96 7.93 -20.45
CA LEU A 343 -18.88 6.59 -21.02
C LEU A 343 -17.68 6.43 -21.98
N ALA A 344 -17.14 7.52 -22.53
CA ALA A 344 -15.99 7.47 -23.44
C ALA A 344 -14.71 6.87 -22.78
N PRO A 345 -14.36 7.16 -21.51
CA PRO A 345 -13.30 6.45 -20.81
C PRO A 345 -13.66 4.99 -20.51
N VAL A 346 -14.94 4.65 -20.28
CA VAL A 346 -15.39 3.27 -20.02
C VAL A 346 -15.29 2.39 -21.27
N LEU A 347 -15.49 2.99 -22.45
CA LEU A 347 -15.26 2.37 -23.76
C LEU A 347 -13.78 2.38 -24.17
N GLY A 348 -12.99 3.31 -23.62
CA GLY A 348 -11.59 3.55 -23.93
C GLY A 348 -10.60 3.24 -22.80
N VAL A 349 -10.96 2.41 -21.80
CA VAL A 349 -10.00 1.94 -20.79
C VAL A 349 -9.02 1.01 -21.50
N THR A 350 -8.00 1.59 -22.14
CA THR A 350 -6.79 0.84 -22.45
C THR A 350 -6.15 0.55 -21.10
N ALA A 351 -6.36 -0.66 -20.59
CA ALA A 351 -5.51 -1.20 -19.54
C ALA A 351 -4.06 -0.89 -19.94
N ARG A 352 -3.23 -0.41 -19.00
CA ARG A 352 -1.81 -0.22 -19.32
C ARG A 352 -1.31 -1.55 -19.88
N PRO A 353 -0.72 -1.57 -21.07
CA PRO A 353 -0.23 -2.81 -21.64
C PRO A 353 0.80 -3.39 -20.68
N GLY A 354 0.62 -4.65 -20.29
CA GLY A 354 1.56 -5.37 -19.43
C GLY A 354 2.94 -5.54 -20.09
N PRO A 355 3.81 -6.38 -19.51
CA PRO A 355 5.05 -6.80 -20.16
C PRO A 355 4.80 -7.18 -21.63
N PRO A 356 5.63 -6.77 -22.61
CA PRO A 356 5.52 -7.37 -23.93
C PRO A 356 5.85 -8.86 -23.79
N ALA A 357 5.23 -9.69 -24.62
CA ALA A 357 5.60 -11.10 -24.65
C ALA A 357 7.08 -11.23 -25.02
N VAL A 358 7.88 -11.83 -24.14
CA VAL A 358 9.27 -12.20 -24.45
C VAL A 358 9.21 -13.49 -25.27
N ALA A 359 9.83 -13.47 -26.46
CA ALA A 359 9.97 -14.68 -27.26
C ALA A 359 10.81 -15.70 -26.49
N ALA A 360 10.30 -16.92 -26.38
CA ALA A 360 11.00 -17.98 -25.68
C ALA A 360 12.30 -18.34 -26.42
N VAL A 361 13.38 -18.52 -25.67
CA VAL A 361 14.70 -18.90 -26.18
C VAL A 361 14.99 -20.34 -25.79
N ALA A 362 15.76 -21.05 -26.61
CA ALA A 362 16.22 -22.40 -26.26
C ALA A 362 17.05 -22.37 -24.96
N GLY A 363 16.88 -23.39 -24.11
CA GLY A 363 17.64 -23.53 -22.88
C GLY A 363 19.12 -23.82 -23.14
N THR A 364 20.00 -23.30 -22.28
CA THR A 364 21.46 -23.46 -22.40
C THR A 364 22.07 -24.44 -21.37
N GLY A 365 21.24 -25.15 -20.60
CA GLY A 365 21.69 -26.17 -19.61
C GLY A 365 22.01 -25.65 -18.20
N GLY A 366 21.96 -24.33 -17.96
CA GLY A 366 22.08 -23.73 -16.63
C GLY A 366 20.74 -23.24 -16.05
N MET A 367 20.78 -22.58 -14.89
CA MET A 367 19.60 -21.89 -14.33
C MET A 367 19.12 -20.83 -15.33
N PRO A 368 17.87 -20.90 -15.83
CA PRO A 368 17.35 -19.90 -16.75
C PRO A 368 17.12 -18.55 -16.05
N ARG A 369 17.43 -17.43 -16.73
CA ARG A 369 17.03 -16.12 -16.20
C ARG A 369 15.50 -16.01 -16.13
N LEU A 370 15.02 -15.33 -15.10
CA LEU A 370 13.58 -15.12 -14.88
C LEU A 370 13.07 -13.85 -15.55
N VAL A 371 11.79 -13.85 -15.88
CA VAL A 371 11.05 -12.73 -16.48
C VAL A 371 9.61 -12.71 -15.98
N VAL A 372 8.99 -11.53 -15.99
CA VAL A 372 7.54 -11.39 -15.81
C VAL A 372 6.82 -11.60 -17.15
N ARG A 373 5.82 -12.48 -17.15
CA ARG A 373 4.92 -12.69 -18.30
C ARG A 373 3.54 -12.09 -18.04
N PRO A 374 2.85 -11.60 -19.08
CA PRO A 374 1.52 -11.01 -18.95
C PRO A 374 0.55 -11.88 -18.16
N ALA A 375 -0.38 -11.21 -17.47
CA ALA A 375 -1.48 -11.86 -16.78
C ALA A 375 -2.23 -12.81 -17.72
N PRO A 376 -2.61 -14.01 -17.26
CA PRO A 376 -3.32 -14.96 -18.12
C PRO A 376 -4.75 -14.54 -18.43
N GLY A 377 -5.37 -13.78 -17.52
CA GLY A 377 -6.74 -13.30 -17.63
C GLY A 377 -6.89 -11.86 -17.12
N ARG A 378 -8.03 -11.24 -17.42
CA ARG A 378 -8.33 -9.89 -16.94
C ARG A 378 -8.52 -9.90 -15.42
N GLY A 379 -7.73 -9.10 -14.72
CA GLY A 379 -7.82 -8.98 -13.25
C GLY A 379 -7.02 -10.04 -12.50
N GLU A 380 -6.28 -10.90 -13.20
CA GLU A 380 -5.28 -11.79 -12.63
C GLU A 380 -3.91 -11.09 -12.56
N PRO A 381 -3.04 -11.46 -11.62
CA PRO A 381 -1.66 -10.98 -11.61
C PRO A 381 -0.88 -11.56 -12.81
N ALA A 382 0.22 -10.89 -13.16
CA ALA A 382 1.23 -11.46 -14.05
C ALA A 382 1.90 -12.67 -13.38
N THR A 383 2.68 -13.44 -14.14
CA THR A 383 3.37 -14.62 -13.60
C THR A 383 4.89 -14.49 -13.75
N ILE A 384 5.61 -15.06 -12.79
CA ILE A 384 7.05 -15.28 -12.94
C ILE A 384 7.24 -16.47 -13.87
N ALA A 385 8.12 -16.32 -14.85
CA ALA A 385 8.48 -17.35 -15.80
C ALA A 385 9.99 -17.33 -16.02
N ASP A 386 10.51 -18.35 -16.69
CA ASP A 386 11.84 -18.30 -17.29
C ASP A 386 11.78 -17.89 -18.76
N VAL A 387 12.93 -17.50 -19.31
CA VAL A 387 13.05 -17.13 -20.72
C VAL A 387 12.91 -18.29 -21.71
N THR A 388 12.82 -19.52 -21.23
CA THR A 388 12.49 -20.68 -22.06
C THR A 388 10.98 -20.87 -22.20
N GLY A 389 10.18 -20.06 -21.50
CA GLY A 389 8.73 -20.01 -21.61
C GLY A 389 7.99 -20.84 -20.56
N ARG A 390 8.68 -21.36 -19.54
CA ARG A 390 8.05 -22.07 -18.42
C ARG A 390 7.61 -21.09 -17.34
N GLN A 391 6.40 -21.23 -16.82
CA GLN A 391 5.98 -20.56 -15.58
C GLN A 391 6.75 -21.14 -14.40
N VAL A 392 7.27 -20.29 -13.50
CA VAL A 392 8.12 -20.66 -12.36
C VAL A 392 7.43 -20.26 -11.06
N ILE A 393 7.36 -21.18 -10.10
CA ILE A 393 6.86 -20.89 -8.74
C ILE A 393 8.05 -20.93 -7.78
N LEU A 394 8.39 -19.76 -7.23
CA LEU A 394 9.52 -19.60 -6.31
C LEU A 394 9.06 -19.78 -4.86
N ARG A 395 9.39 -20.91 -4.22
CA ARG A 395 9.11 -21.17 -2.81
C ARG A 395 10.39 -21.40 -2.03
N GLY A 396 10.51 -20.75 -0.87
CA GLY A 396 11.61 -21.01 0.02
C GLY A 396 11.58 -20.17 1.28
N VAL A 397 12.72 -19.64 1.67
CA VAL A 397 12.96 -19.07 3.01
C VAL A 397 13.76 -17.77 2.95
N ASN A 398 13.57 -16.95 3.98
CA ASN A 398 14.43 -15.81 4.25
C ASN A 398 15.75 -16.28 4.87
N VAL A 399 16.85 -15.66 4.47
CA VAL A 399 18.23 -15.94 4.89
C VAL A 399 18.82 -14.61 5.37
N ASN A 400 18.91 -14.44 6.69
CA ASN A 400 19.31 -13.19 7.35
C ASN A 400 20.78 -13.18 7.80
N GLN A 401 21.56 -14.20 7.44
CA GLN A 401 22.90 -14.43 8.00
C GLN A 401 23.91 -13.34 7.64
N LEU A 402 23.63 -12.55 6.60
CA LEU A 402 24.46 -11.43 6.15
C LEU A 402 23.96 -10.07 6.66
N ILE A 403 22.85 -10.00 7.40
CA ILE A 403 22.29 -8.75 7.92
C ILE A 403 23.16 -8.21 9.06
N ASP A 404 23.35 -6.89 9.06
CA ASP A 404 24.05 -6.13 10.09
C ASP A 404 23.10 -5.72 11.20
N TYR A 405 22.87 -6.63 12.14
CA TYR A 405 22.02 -6.38 13.30
C TYR A 405 22.72 -5.61 14.42
N HIS A 406 21.94 -4.80 15.12
CA HIS A 406 22.31 -4.20 16.39
C HIS A 406 22.46 -5.29 17.46
N LEU A 407 23.62 -5.32 18.10
CA LEU A 407 23.91 -6.22 19.20
C LEU A 407 23.64 -5.54 20.54
N ARG A 408 22.69 -6.07 21.31
CA ARG A 408 22.48 -5.68 22.71
C ARG A 408 23.66 -6.09 23.59
N ASP A 409 24.18 -7.29 23.35
CA ASP A 409 25.42 -7.81 23.92
C ASP A 409 26.37 -8.16 22.77
N PRO A 410 27.51 -7.45 22.60
CA PRO A 410 28.49 -7.76 21.57
C PRO A 410 29.08 -9.17 21.65
N ALA A 411 28.98 -9.85 22.79
CA ALA A 411 29.47 -11.22 22.96
C ALA A 411 28.52 -12.28 22.39
N VAL A 412 27.27 -11.93 22.07
CA VAL A 412 26.25 -12.87 21.58
C VAL A 412 25.93 -12.53 20.12
N PRO A 413 26.31 -13.39 19.16
CA PRO A 413 26.02 -13.14 17.74
C PRO A 413 24.53 -13.09 17.42
N ALA A 414 24.12 -12.09 16.63
CA ALA A 414 22.76 -11.96 16.11
C ALA A 414 22.46 -12.87 14.92
N THR A 415 23.50 -13.33 14.22
CA THR A 415 23.39 -14.27 13.10
C THR A 415 24.20 -15.54 13.39
N GLN A 416 23.91 -16.58 12.62
CA GLN A 416 24.73 -17.77 12.52
C GLN A 416 25.49 -17.76 11.19
N PRO A 417 26.64 -18.44 11.04
CA PRO A 417 27.29 -18.58 9.75
C PRO A 417 26.34 -19.20 8.71
N LEU A 418 26.44 -18.75 7.45
CA LEU A 418 25.77 -19.39 6.31
C LEU A 418 26.74 -20.35 5.63
N THR A 419 26.33 -21.59 5.47
CA THR A 419 27.18 -22.68 4.96
C THR A 419 26.55 -23.38 3.75
N ASP A 420 27.34 -24.16 3.03
CA ASP A 420 26.82 -24.97 1.91
C ASP A 420 25.75 -25.98 2.38
N ASP A 421 25.90 -26.50 3.59
CA ASP A 421 24.94 -27.43 4.21
C ASP A 421 23.56 -26.78 4.40
N ASP A 422 23.50 -25.47 4.66
CA ASP A 422 22.22 -24.76 4.72
C ASP A 422 21.48 -24.82 3.38
N PHE A 423 22.18 -24.57 2.27
CA PHE A 423 21.58 -24.64 0.95
C PHE A 423 21.21 -26.08 0.56
N ALA A 424 22.02 -27.07 0.97
CA ALA A 424 21.70 -28.48 0.78
C ALA A 424 20.42 -28.88 1.54
N GLN A 425 20.26 -28.44 2.79
CA GLN A 425 19.05 -28.69 3.59
C GLN A 425 17.82 -27.97 2.99
N MET A 426 17.97 -26.72 2.55
CA MET A 426 16.90 -25.98 1.86
C MET A 426 16.46 -26.70 0.57
N ALA A 427 17.41 -27.19 -0.24
CA ALA A 427 17.12 -27.97 -1.43
C ALA A 427 16.43 -29.30 -1.11
N ALA A 428 16.82 -29.96 -0.01
CA ALA A 428 16.17 -31.19 0.47
C ALA A 428 14.74 -30.97 0.98
N MET A 429 14.36 -29.74 1.34
CA MET A 429 12.96 -29.36 1.58
C MET A 429 12.20 -29.00 0.30
N GLY A 430 12.85 -29.04 -0.86
CA GLY A 430 12.26 -28.68 -2.15
C GLY A 430 12.25 -27.19 -2.45
N PHE A 431 12.95 -26.36 -1.65
CA PHE A 431 13.01 -24.91 -1.90
C PHE A 431 13.73 -24.59 -3.20
N THR A 432 13.27 -23.53 -3.86
CA THR A 432 13.77 -23.02 -5.14
C THR A 432 14.26 -21.59 -5.08
N VAL A 433 14.06 -20.90 -3.94
CA VAL A 433 14.49 -19.53 -3.76
C VAL A 433 14.92 -19.27 -2.33
N VAL A 434 15.92 -18.40 -2.16
CA VAL A 434 16.20 -17.74 -0.89
C VAL A 434 15.99 -16.24 -1.05
N ARG A 435 15.39 -15.59 -0.05
CA ARG A 435 15.43 -14.14 0.09
C ARG A 435 16.62 -13.80 0.98
N LEU A 436 17.70 -13.34 0.37
CA LEU A 436 18.96 -13.05 1.06
C LEU A 436 18.96 -11.60 1.52
N GLY A 437 18.80 -11.41 2.82
CA GLY A 437 18.86 -10.09 3.44
C GLY A 437 20.29 -9.54 3.43
N MET A 438 20.43 -8.33 2.90
CA MET A 438 21.67 -7.56 2.90
C MET A 438 21.42 -6.17 3.50
N SER A 439 22.43 -5.59 4.14
CA SER A 439 22.28 -4.30 4.82
C SER A 439 22.99 -3.17 4.08
N TRP A 440 22.29 -2.06 3.88
CA TRP A 440 22.88 -0.83 3.34
C TRP A 440 24.07 -0.37 4.20
N SER A 441 23.99 -0.52 5.52
CA SER A 441 25.05 -0.18 6.45
C SER A 441 26.39 -0.87 6.17
N ARG A 442 26.36 -2.10 5.63
CA ARG A 442 27.57 -2.83 5.22
C ARG A 442 27.95 -2.61 3.77
N LEU A 443 26.99 -2.36 2.88
CA LEU A 443 27.27 -2.02 1.47
C LEU A 443 27.92 -0.64 1.34
N GLU A 444 27.52 0.33 2.16
CA GLU A 444 28.00 1.71 2.14
C GLU A 444 28.26 2.23 3.57
N PRO A 445 29.27 1.68 4.27
CA PRO A 445 29.54 1.99 5.68
C PRO A 445 29.90 3.47 5.92
N ALA A 446 30.45 4.12 4.90
CA ALA A 446 30.67 5.56 4.86
C ALA A 446 30.15 6.11 3.54
N ARG A 447 29.53 7.31 3.58
CA ARG A 447 28.95 7.96 2.39
C ARG A 447 29.88 7.91 1.18
N GLY A 448 29.38 7.37 0.08
CA GLY A 448 30.05 7.19 -1.21
C GLY A 448 31.17 6.16 -1.23
N ARG A 449 31.40 5.41 -0.15
CA ARG A 449 32.42 4.35 -0.06
C ARG A 449 31.76 2.98 0.02
N PHE A 450 31.75 2.27 -1.10
CA PHE A 450 31.17 0.94 -1.18
C PHE A 450 32.13 -0.15 -0.69
N ASP A 451 31.61 -1.13 0.05
CA ASP A 451 32.38 -2.25 0.57
C ASP A 451 32.35 -3.44 -0.41
N GLU A 452 33.44 -3.59 -1.17
CA GLU A 452 33.59 -4.74 -2.07
C GLU A 452 33.79 -6.07 -1.34
N SER A 453 34.26 -6.06 -0.08
CA SER A 453 34.43 -7.29 0.69
C SER A 453 33.08 -7.87 1.10
N TYR A 454 32.16 -7.03 1.54
CA TYR A 454 30.79 -7.44 1.82
C TYR A 454 30.06 -7.87 0.54
N LEU A 455 30.27 -7.17 -0.59
CA LEU A 455 29.72 -7.61 -1.88
C LEU A 455 30.20 -9.02 -2.26
N ARG A 456 31.46 -9.39 -1.95
CA ARG A 456 31.96 -10.75 -2.18
C ARG A 456 31.31 -11.79 -1.27
N GLU A 457 30.96 -11.46 -0.04
CA GLU A 457 30.15 -12.34 0.84
C GLU A 457 28.79 -12.63 0.20
N ILE A 458 28.12 -11.60 -0.34
CA ILE A 458 26.84 -11.74 -1.03
C ILE A 458 27.01 -12.62 -2.29
N GLN A 459 28.07 -12.40 -3.08
CA GLN A 459 28.37 -13.22 -4.26
C GLN A 459 28.61 -14.70 -3.89
N ALA A 460 29.30 -14.97 -2.78
CA ALA A 460 29.53 -16.33 -2.30
C ALA A 460 28.22 -17.01 -1.87
N ALA A 461 27.32 -16.30 -1.19
CA ALA A 461 26.01 -16.81 -0.84
C ALA A 461 25.14 -17.12 -2.08
N VAL A 462 25.14 -16.23 -3.07
CA VAL A 462 24.44 -16.46 -4.36
C VAL A 462 25.03 -17.67 -5.09
N ALA A 463 26.35 -17.82 -5.11
CA ALA A 463 27.02 -18.97 -5.72
C ALA A 463 26.67 -20.29 -4.99
N GLY A 464 26.61 -20.26 -3.66
CA GLY A 464 26.15 -21.39 -2.85
C GLY A 464 24.72 -21.80 -3.19
N ALA A 465 23.77 -20.86 -3.16
CA ALA A 465 22.38 -21.12 -3.55
C ALA A 465 22.29 -21.70 -4.99
N LYS A 466 23.02 -21.10 -5.94
CA LYS A 466 23.07 -21.54 -7.34
C LYS A 466 23.55 -22.98 -7.49
N ALA A 467 24.55 -23.40 -6.72
CA ALA A 467 25.08 -24.77 -6.77
C ALA A 467 24.02 -25.82 -6.42
N HIS A 468 23.01 -25.44 -5.63
CA HIS A 468 21.88 -26.28 -5.24
C HIS A 468 20.60 -26.02 -6.07
N GLY A 469 20.69 -25.24 -7.15
CA GLY A 469 19.56 -24.91 -8.03
C GLY A 469 18.51 -24.02 -7.36
N ILE A 470 18.95 -23.16 -6.44
CA ILE A 470 18.13 -22.21 -5.68
C ILE A 470 18.42 -20.80 -6.21
N TYR A 471 17.36 -20.07 -6.59
CA TYR A 471 17.47 -18.66 -6.97
C TYR A 471 17.67 -17.76 -5.73
N THR A 472 18.23 -16.57 -5.92
CA THR A 472 18.38 -15.58 -4.84
C THR A 472 17.61 -14.31 -5.17
N VAL A 473 16.69 -13.90 -4.29
CA VAL A 473 16.17 -12.54 -4.25
C VAL A 473 17.08 -11.75 -3.31
N LEU A 474 17.73 -10.71 -3.83
CA LEU A 474 18.61 -9.83 -3.03
C LEU A 474 17.75 -8.75 -2.39
N ASP A 475 17.70 -8.74 -1.07
CA ASP A 475 16.80 -7.90 -0.30
C ASP A 475 17.56 -6.84 0.49
N MET A 476 17.29 -5.56 0.20
CA MET A 476 17.82 -4.46 1.00
C MET A 476 17.05 -4.37 2.32
N HIS A 477 17.49 -5.19 3.26
CA HIS A 477 16.82 -5.42 4.52
C HIS A 477 17.02 -4.25 5.48
N GLN A 478 15.97 -3.94 6.21
CA GLN A 478 15.97 -3.02 7.33
C GLN A 478 14.81 -3.37 8.25
N ASP A 479 15.01 -3.19 9.53
CA ASP A 479 13.93 -3.11 10.52
C ASP A 479 14.04 -1.80 11.27
N ALA A 480 12.91 -1.10 11.44
CA ALA A 480 12.84 0.20 12.10
C ALA A 480 14.02 1.12 11.72
N TRP A 481 14.32 1.19 10.42
CA TRP A 481 15.37 1.98 9.77
C TRP A 481 16.83 1.52 9.96
N GLY A 482 17.31 1.22 11.17
CA GLY A 482 18.74 0.89 11.34
C GLY A 482 19.32 0.85 12.76
N ASN A 483 20.55 0.33 12.84
CA ASN A 483 21.34 0.16 14.07
C ASN A 483 21.50 1.45 14.89
N ALA A 484 21.71 2.57 14.21
CA ALA A 484 22.06 3.84 14.83
C ALA A 484 20.90 4.51 15.60
N LEU A 485 19.70 3.92 15.56
CA LEU A 485 18.52 4.41 16.29
C LEU A 485 18.45 3.99 17.76
N ALA A 486 19.30 3.05 18.20
CA ALA A 486 19.34 2.62 19.60
C ALA A 486 19.57 3.80 20.56
N ARG A 487 18.66 4.02 21.52
CA ARG A 487 18.82 5.00 22.61
C ARG A 487 18.35 4.43 23.95
N PRO A 488 18.94 3.34 24.45
CA PRO A 488 18.46 2.64 25.65
C PRO A 488 18.44 3.50 26.92
N ALA A 489 19.28 4.53 27.00
CA ALA A 489 19.34 5.44 28.14
C ALA A 489 18.30 6.59 28.10
N GLN A 490 17.54 6.73 27.01
CA GLN A 490 16.55 7.80 26.90
C GLN A 490 15.43 7.60 27.92
N ARG A 491 15.02 8.68 28.60
CA ARG A 491 13.86 8.64 29.48
C ARG A 491 12.60 8.89 28.67
N CYS A 492 11.73 7.89 28.62
CA CYS A 492 10.44 7.95 27.95
C CYS A 492 9.30 8.04 28.97
N GLY A 493 8.24 8.77 28.63
CA GLY A 493 7.07 8.98 29.48
C GLY A 493 5.79 8.43 28.83
N GLY A 494 4.68 8.42 29.57
CA GLY A 494 3.36 8.10 29.01
C GLY A 494 3.21 6.66 28.50
N GLY A 495 3.89 5.69 29.14
CA GLY A 495 3.82 4.27 28.74
C GLY A 495 4.66 3.91 27.51
N THR A 496 5.51 4.83 27.02
CA THR A 496 6.44 4.58 25.92
C THR A 496 7.78 4.06 26.44
N THR A 497 8.49 3.29 25.62
CA THR A 497 9.83 2.75 25.92
C THR A 497 10.88 3.32 24.98
N PRO A 498 12.18 3.30 25.33
CA PRO A 498 13.22 3.80 24.44
C PRO A 498 13.35 2.95 23.18
N THR A 499 13.78 3.55 22.06
CA THR A 499 14.06 2.77 20.85
C THR A 499 15.26 1.84 21.04
N THR A 500 15.12 0.62 20.57
CA THR A 500 16.22 -0.33 20.37
C THR A 500 16.85 -0.12 19.00
N GLY A 501 18.09 -0.58 18.80
CA GLY A 501 18.66 -0.71 17.46
C GLY A 501 18.17 -2.00 16.80
N TRP A 502 18.16 -2.01 15.47
CA TRP A 502 17.62 -3.10 14.65
C TRP A 502 18.59 -3.47 13.54
N ASP A 503 18.37 -3.06 12.28
CA ASP A 503 19.29 -3.26 11.15
C ASP A 503 18.88 -2.41 9.94
N GLY A 504 19.80 -2.27 8.98
CA GLY A 504 19.50 -1.62 7.69
C GLY A 504 20.41 -0.44 7.36
N ALA A 505 19.95 0.79 7.62
CA ALA A 505 20.64 2.00 7.18
C ALA A 505 21.93 2.31 7.99
N PRO A 506 22.99 2.84 7.33
CA PRO A 506 24.20 3.26 8.03
C PRO A 506 23.96 4.45 8.96
N ALA A 507 24.83 4.62 9.94
CA ALA A 507 24.75 5.72 10.90
C ALA A 507 24.77 7.11 10.23
N TRP A 508 25.53 7.29 9.15
CA TRP A 508 25.62 8.57 8.43
C TRP A 508 24.31 8.94 7.69
N ALA A 509 23.47 7.95 7.36
CA ALA A 509 22.16 8.16 6.75
C ALA A 509 21.03 8.32 7.80
N THR A 510 21.30 7.97 9.07
CA THR A 510 20.30 8.03 10.15
C THR A 510 20.15 9.44 10.70
N VAL A 511 19.33 10.26 10.03
CA VAL A 511 19.02 11.62 10.45
C VAL A 511 17.62 11.66 11.09
N THR A 512 17.55 11.89 12.41
CA THR A 512 16.29 11.91 13.18
C THR A 512 15.85 13.31 13.59
N ASP A 513 16.65 14.34 13.28
CA ASP A 513 16.39 15.75 13.59
C ASP A 513 16.02 16.03 15.07
N GLY A 514 16.55 15.23 15.99
CA GLY A 514 16.31 15.40 17.43
C GLY A 514 14.92 14.99 17.90
N THR A 515 14.14 14.29 17.07
CA THR A 515 12.85 13.72 17.48
C THR A 515 13.01 12.64 18.55
N ALA A 516 11.93 12.36 19.26
CA ALA A 516 11.96 11.44 20.38
C ALA A 516 12.27 10.01 19.93
N HIS A 517 13.32 9.42 20.51
CA HIS A 517 13.61 8.00 20.45
C HIS A 517 12.80 7.23 21.50
N CYS A 518 11.48 7.37 21.44
CA CYS A 518 10.53 6.66 22.26
C CYS A 518 9.51 5.95 21.37
N GLN A 519 9.26 4.68 21.62
CA GLN A 519 8.37 3.81 20.88
C GLN A 519 7.18 3.35 21.73
N PHE A 520 6.08 3.01 21.07
CA PHE A 520 4.85 2.55 21.71
C PHE A 520 4.12 1.58 20.79
N LEU A 521 3.70 0.42 21.32
CA LEU A 521 3.05 -0.70 20.62
C LEU A 521 3.87 -1.32 19.48
N ALA A 522 4.41 -0.53 18.56
CA ALA A 522 5.22 -0.98 17.42
C ALA A 522 6.49 -0.11 17.27
N ARG A 523 7.62 -0.75 16.94
CA ARG A 523 8.93 -0.10 16.72
C ARG A 523 8.88 0.92 15.59
N ASP A 524 8.14 0.62 14.53
CA ASP A 524 8.10 1.40 13.28
C ASP A 524 7.35 2.72 13.41
N LEU A 525 6.57 2.89 14.49
CA LEU A 525 5.82 4.11 14.78
C LEU A 525 6.58 5.09 15.70
N ALA A 526 7.82 4.77 16.09
CA ALA A 526 8.64 5.68 16.87
C ALA A 526 8.92 6.98 16.08
N PRO A 527 8.82 8.17 16.70
CA PRO A 527 9.03 9.44 15.98
C PRO A 527 10.39 9.54 15.29
N ALA A 528 11.44 9.01 15.93
CA ALA A 528 12.79 8.94 15.34
C ALA A 528 12.85 8.08 14.07
N VAL A 529 12.16 6.93 14.06
CA VAL A 529 12.07 6.04 12.89
C VAL A 529 11.31 6.73 11.76
N ALA A 530 10.11 7.24 12.05
CA ALA A 530 9.29 7.96 11.08
C ALA A 530 10.06 9.13 10.44
N THR A 531 10.82 9.88 11.25
CA THR A 531 11.62 11.02 10.79
C THR A 531 12.77 10.60 9.88
N ALA A 532 13.43 9.47 10.17
CA ALA A 532 14.50 8.93 9.34
C ALA A 532 13.98 8.51 7.96
N PHE A 533 12.83 7.81 7.91
CA PHE A 533 12.15 7.50 6.64
C PHE A 533 11.71 8.76 5.88
N GLY A 534 11.16 9.76 6.57
CA GLY A 534 10.83 11.04 5.94
C GLY A 534 12.05 11.71 5.29
N ASN A 535 13.22 11.61 5.92
CA ASN A 535 14.48 12.11 5.36
C ASN A 535 14.97 11.31 4.16
N LEU A 536 14.75 9.99 4.12
CA LEU A 536 14.95 9.19 2.91
C LEU A 536 14.02 9.65 1.79
N TYR A 537 12.71 9.70 2.03
CA TYR A 537 11.73 9.99 0.98
C TYR A 537 11.91 11.38 0.36
N THR A 538 12.32 12.35 1.17
CA THR A 538 12.62 13.73 0.74
C THR A 538 14.01 13.91 0.15
N ASP A 539 14.80 12.84 0.06
CA ASP A 539 16.20 12.85 -0.37
C ASP A 539 17.04 13.90 0.37
N ARG A 540 16.80 14.03 1.68
CA ARG A 540 17.51 15.00 2.50
C ARG A 540 19.02 14.75 2.38
N ASP A 541 19.74 15.82 2.07
CA ASP A 541 21.20 15.82 1.95
C ASP A 541 21.74 14.73 1.00
N GLY A 542 20.91 14.18 0.10
CA GLY A 542 21.27 13.10 -0.83
C GLY A 542 21.14 11.67 -0.28
N ILE A 543 20.45 11.45 0.85
CA ILE A 543 20.29 10.11 1.47
C ILE A 543 19.68 9.09 0.49
N GLN A 544 18.61 9.45 -0.23
CA GLN A 544 17.98 8.56 -1.21
C GLN A 544 18.88 8.35 -2.42
N THR A 545 19.51 9.44 -2.86
CA THR A 545 20.47 9.41 -3.97
C THR A 545 21.59 8.39 -3.71
N GLU A 546 22.14 8.34 -2.50
CA GLU A 546 23.18 7.36 -2.15
C GLU A 546 22.65 5.92 -2.03
N LEU A 547 21.43 5.70 -1.48
CA LEU A 547 20.82 4.36 -1.51
C LEU A 547 20.57 3.87 -2.95
N VAL A 548 20.14 4.75 -3.85
CA VAL A 548 19.98 4.46 -5.28
C VAL A 548 21.34 4.14 -5.93
N ARG A 549 22.43 4.83 -5.54
CA ARG A 549 23.79 4.51 -6.00
C ARG A 549 24.28 3.17 -5.46
N THR A 550 23.96 2.83 -4.22
CA THR A 550 24.24 1.52 -3.62
C THR A 550 23.54 0.40 -4.40
N TRP A 551 22.28 0.59 -4.78
CA TRP A 551 21.57 -0.35 -5.65
C TRP A 551 22.23 -0.52 -7.01
N ALA A 552 22.69 0.57 -7.63
CA ALA A 552 23.44 0.50 -8.89
C ALA A 552 24.77 -0.25 -8.75
N PHE A 553 25.46 -0.13 -7.60
CA PHE A 553 26.68 -0.87 -7.29
C PHE A 553 26.41 -2.39 -7.20
N VAL A 554 25.38 -2.80 -6.45
CA VAL A 554 24.96 -4.21 -6.35
C VAL A 554 24.52 -4.75 -7.73
N ALA A 555 23.63 -4.03 -8.43
CA ALA A 555 23.11 -4.47 -9.71
C ALA A 555 24.19 -4.65 -10.79
N ARG A 556 25.22 -3.79 -10.79
CA ARG A 556 26.37 -3.94 -11.70
C ARG A 556 27.09 -5.27 -11.49
N ALA A 557 27.26 -5.70 -10.24
CA ALA A 557 27.97 -6.93 -9.90
C ALA A 557 27.21 -8.21 -10.29
N PHE A 558 25.88 -8.14 -10.31
CA PHE A 558 25.01 -9.27 -10.62
C PHE A 558 24.36 -9.20 -12.01
N ALA A 559 24.70 -8.21 -12.83
CA ALA A 559 24.03 -7.91 -14.09
C ALA A 559 23.89 -9.11 -15.05
N GLY A 560 24.82 -10.06 -15.01
CA GLY A 560 24.82 -11.26 -15.84
C GLY A 560 24.53 -12.57 -15.09
N GLU A 561 24.11 -12.55 -13.82
CA GLU A 561 23.95 -13.75 -13.00
C GLU A 561 22.49 -14.26 -13.00
N PRO A 562 22.15 -15.30 -13.78
CA PRO A 562 20.78 -15.81 -13.87
C PRO A 562 20.23 -16.43 -12.58
N ALA A 563 21.08 -16.81 -11.63
CA ALA A 563 20.62 -17.31 -10.33
C ALA A 563 20.06 -16.20 -9.43
N VAL A 564 20.39 -14.92 -9.69
CA VAL A 564 19.68 -13.82 -9.05
C VAL A 564 18.29 -13.73 -9.69
N ALA A 565 17.25 -14.00 -8.91
CA ALA A 565 15.87 -13.81 -9.36
C ALA A 565 15.57 -12.33 -9.58
N GLY A 566 16.04 -11.48 -8.66
CA GLY A 566 15.84 -10.04 -8.73
C GLY A 566 16.19 -9.31 -7.44
N TYR A 567 15.75 -8.06 -7.39
CA TYR A 567 16.09 -7.11 -6.33
C TYR A 567 14.83 -6.69 -5.57
N ASP A 568 14.78 -6.96 -4.27
CA ASP A 568 13.74 -6.47 -3.35
C ASP A 568 14.19 -5.15 -2.75
N LEU A 569 13.56 -4.08 -3.23
CA LEU A 569 14.14 -2.73 -3.25
C LEU A 569 14.33 -2.11 -1.86
N LEU A 570 13.44 -2.44 -0.92
CA LEU A 570 13.50 -2.03 0.47
C LEU A 570 12.51 -2.86 1.28
N ASN A 571 13.00 -3.58 2.29
CA ASN A 571 12.17 -4.31 3.24
C ASN A 571 11.22 -3.37 3.99
N GLU A 572 9.97 -3.78 4.19
CA GLU A 572 8.94 -3.12 5.02
C GLU A 572 9.08 -1.60 5.18
N PRO A 573 8.99 -0.80 4.09
CA PRO A 573 9.25 0.63 4.15
C PRO A 573 8.38 1.33 5.21
N GLY A 574 9.02 2.07 6.10
CA GLY A 574 8.34 2.83 7.14
C GLY A 574 7.47 3.95 6.58
N ILE A 575 6.41 4.29 7.29
CA ILE A 575 5.36 5.19 6.79
C ILE A 575 5.66 6.68 6.88
N ASP A 576 6.73 7.10 7.58
CA ASP A 576 6.95 8.52 7.92
C ASP A 576 5.71 9.13 8.65
N THR A 577 5.67 10.44 8.81
CA THR A 577 4.67 11.21 9.56
C THR A 577 3.50 11.71 8.69
N ALA A 578 3.54 11.49 7.37
CA ALA A 578 2.51 11.96 6.44
C ALA A 578 1.92 10.88 5.50
N PRO A 579 1.58 9.67 6.00
CA PRO A 579 0.89 8.69 5.16
C PRO A 579 -0.50 9.21 4.73
N PRO A 580 -0.97 8.87 3.52
CA PRO A 580 -0.36 7.96 2.56
C PRO A 580 0.56 8.64 1.51
N VAL A 581 0.86 9.94 1.64
CA VAL A 581 1.74 10.64 0.69
C VAL A 581 3.15 10.04 0.72
N SER A 582 3.68 9.82 1.91
CA SER A 582 4.95 9.11 2.13
C SER A 582 4.86 7.65 1.71
N SER A 583 3.93 6.89 2.31
CA SER A 583 3.84 5.42 2.18
C SER A 583 3.42 4.90 0.80
N GLY A 584 2.93 5.77 -0.09
CA GLY A 584 2.68 5.39 -1.49
C GLY A 584 3.34 6.30 -2.52
N LEU A 585 3.09 7.62 -2.53
CA LEU A 585 3.59 8.49 -3.61
C LEU A 585 5.11 8.61 -3.60
N LEU A 586 5.70 8.93 -2.45
CA LEU A 586 7.16 9.11 -2.35
C LEU A 586 7.91 7.79 -2.35
N LEU A 587 7.31 6.75 -1.75
CA LEU A 587 7.81 5.39 -1.87
C LEU A 587 7.89 4.95 -3.34
N GLY A 588 6.83 5.21 -4.13
CA GLY A 588 6.81 4.94 -5.56
C GLY A 588 7.88 5.72 -6.35
N ARG A 589 8.13 6.99 -5.99
CA ARG A 589 9.22 7.79 -6.56
C ARG A 589 10.59 7.15 -6.28
N PHE A 590 10.82 6.72 -5.04
CA PHE A 590 12.06 6.03 -4.67
C PHE A 590 12.24 4.74 -5.49
N TYR A 591 11.20 3.91 -5.58
CA TYR A 591 11.27 2.69 -6.37
C TYR A 591 11.55 2.96 -7.85
N ASP A 592 10.91 3.95 -8.46
CA ASP A 592 11.18 4.31 -9.86
C ASP A 592 12.63 4.78 -10.07
N ALA A 593 13.18 5.56 -9.12
CA ALA A 593 14.58 5.98 -9.15
C ALA A 593 15.55 4.80 -8.99
N ALA A 594 15.30 3.90 -8.03
CA ALA A 594 16.11 2.71 -7.80
C ALA A 594 16.09 1.76 -9.01
N ILE A 595 14.90 1.46 -9.55
CA ILE A 595 14.74 0.63 -10.75
C ILE A 595 15.46 1.27 -11.93
N THR A 596 15.32 2.57 -12.15
CA THR A 596 16.02 3.27 -13.24
C THR A 596 17.53 3.13 -13.14
N ALA A 597 18.10 3.27 -11.94
CA ALA A 597 19.53 3.14 -11.70
C ALA A 597 20.02 1.68 -11.85
N ILE A 598 19.25 0.72 -11.35
CA ILE A 598 19.50 -0.73 -11.53
C ILE A 598 19.55 -1.06 -13.03
N ARG A 599 18.53 -0.66 -13.81
CA ARG A 599 18.47 -0.90 -15.25
C ARG A 599 19.60 -0.22 -16.02
N ALA A 600 20.08 0.93 -15.55
CA ALA A 600 21.24 1.58 -16.13
C ALA A 600 22.52 0.80 -15.83
N ALA A 601 22.69 0.32 -14.59
CA ALA A 601 23.83 -0.47 -14.16
C ALA A 601 23.91 -1.83 -14.88
N GLU A 602 22.79 -2.55 -14.98
CA GLU A 602 22.70 -3.82 -15.71
C GLU A 602 23.10 -3.64 -17.18
N ARG A 603 22.55 -2.63 -17.86
CA ARG A 603 22.90 -2.33 -19.26
C ARG A 603 24.36 -1.95 -19.43
N ALA A 604 24.90 -1.11 -18.53
CA ALA A 604 26.29 -0.69 -18.58
C ALA A 604 27.27 -1.86 -18.40
N ALA A 605 26.87 -2.89 -17.64
CA ALA A 605 27.64 -4.12 -17.45
C ALA A 605 27.40 -5.18 -18.54
N GLY A 606 26.58 -4.90 -19.57
CA GLY A 606 26.23 -5.86 -20.62
C GLY A 606 25.33 -7.00 -20.14
N GLY A 607 24.63 -6.81 -19.02
CA GLY A 607 23.72 -7.77 -18.42
C GLY A 607 22.29 -7.73 -18.97
N PHE A 608 21.37 -8.33 -18.23
CA PHE A 608 19.94 -8.33 -18.52
C PHE A 608 19.14 -7.72 -17.37
N ALA A 609 17.89 -7.36 -17.65
CA ALA A 609 16.98 -6.83 -16.64
C ALA A 609 16.44 -7.96 -15.74
N HIS A 610 16.85 -7.98 -14.47
CA HIS A 610 16.30 -8.88 -13.46
C HIS A 610 14.92 -8.43 -12.97
N LEU A 611 14.22 -9.27 -12.22
CA LEU A 611 12.96 -8.89 -11.58
C LEU A 611 13.18 -7.75 -10.57
N ALA A 612 12.21 -6.84 -10.48
CA ALA A 612 12.16 -5.78 -9.47
C ALA A 612 11.01 -6.07 -8.51
N PHE A 613 11.35 -6.52 -7.30
CA PHE A 613 10.42 -6.77 -6.21
C PHE A 613 10.19 -5.46 -5.47
N PHE A 614 8.93 -5.05 -5.32
CA PHE A 614 8.58 -3.83 -4.62
C PHE A 614 7.50 -4.12 -3.58
N GLN A 615 7.67 -3.53 -2.39
CA GLN A 615 6.81 -3.77 -1.25
C GLN A 615 5.84 -2.59 -1.02
N PRO A 616 4.62 -2.84 -0.49
CA PRO A 616 3.85 -1.80 0.19
C PRO A 616 4.56 -1.39 1.50
N SER A 617 4.06 -0.39 2.22
CA SER A 617 4.65 -0.02 3.52
C SER A 617 4.44 -1.11 4.58
N VAL A 618 5.18 -0.98 5.69
CA VAL A 618 5.07 -1.83 6.90
C VAL A 618 3.64 -1.98 7.44
N LEU A 619 2.71 -1.05 7.15
CA LEU A 619 1.32 -1.20 7.55
C LEU A 619 0.62 -2.39 6.88
N TRP A 620 1.10 -2.87 5.73
CA TRP A 620 0.58 -4.10 5.14
C TRP A 620 0.86 -5.31 6.04
N SER A 621 2.07 -5.38 6.61
CA SER A 621 2.47 -6.38 7.61
C SER A 621 1.66 -6.22 8.89
N GLY A 622 1.47 -4.97 9.34
CA GLY A 622 0.79 -4.64 10.59
C GLY A 622 -0.74 -4.75 10.57
N LEU A 623 -1.41 -4.52 9.44
CA LEU A 623 -2.88 -4.43 9.36
C LEU A 623 -3.50 -5.33 8.29
N GLY A 624 -2.67 -5.96 7.47
CA GLY A 624 -3.10 -6.76 6.31
C GLY A 624 -3.48 -5.94 5.07
N PHE A 625 -3.34 -4.60 5.14
CA PHE A 625 -3.52 -3.69 4.01
C PHE A 625 -2.84 -2.34 4.30
N ASP A 626 -2.45 -1.63 3.25
CA ASP A 626 -2.12 -0.20 3.30
C ASP A 626 -2.39 0.42 1.93
N VAL A 627 -2.19 1.73 1.78
CA VAL A 627 -1.95 2.39 0.50
C VAL A 627 -0.56 2.04 -0.02
N ALA A 628 -0.46 1.64 -1.29
CA ALA A 628 0.78 1.27 -1.95
C ALA A 628 1.17 2.33 -3.00
N PRO A 629 2.37 2.24 -3.62
CA PRO A 629 2.72 3.08 -4.75
C PRO A 629 1.62 3.14 -5.81
N PRO A 630 1.27 4.29 -6.40
CA PRO A 630 0.20 4.32 -7.39
C PRO A 630 0.54 3.45 -8.60
N PRO A 631 -0.42 2.70 -9.19
CA PRO A 631 -0.17 1.97 -10.42
C PRO A 631 0.47 2.87 -11.49
N GLY A 632 1.54 2.35 -12.10
CA GLY A 632 2.39 3.08 -13.06
C GLY A 632 3.21 4.21 -12.44
N PHE A 633 3.64 4.04 -11.19
CA PHE A 633 4.75 4.79 -10.60
C PHE A 633 6.05 4.64 -11.41
N THR A 634 6.20 3.53 -12.14
CA THR A 634 7.33 3.25 -13.04
C THR A 634 6.85 2.75 -14.40
N ALA A 635 7.73 2.87 -15.41
CA ALA A 635 7.56 2.31 -16.75
C ALA A 635 8.14 0.89 -16.90
N ASP A 636 8.85 0.38 -15.86
CA ASP A 636 9.40 -0.96 -15.86
C ASP A 636 8.30 -2.03 -15.94
N ARG A 637 8.65 -3.19 -16.49
CA ARG A 637 7.71 -4.29 -16.73
C ARG A 637 8.14 -5.61 -16.11
N GLN A 638 9.28 -5.67 -15.43
CA GLN A 638 9.77 -6.83 -14.69
C GLN A 638 9.34 -6.75 -13.22
N LEU A 639 8.14 -6.23 -12.96
CA LEU A 639 7.65 -5.94 -11.61
C LEU A 639 7.09 -7.18 -10.91
N VAL A 640 7.46 -7.35 -9.65
CA VAL A 640 6.87 -8.32 -8.73
C VAL A 640 6.40 -7.57 -7.48
N PHE A 641 5.11 -7.65 -7.18
CA PHE A 641 4.57 -7.11 -5.95
C PHE A 641 4.88 -8.08 -4.80
N ALA A 642 5.60 -7.58 -3.79
CA ALA A 642 6.16 -8.38 -2.71
C ALA A 642 5.65 -7.96 -1.32
N PRO A 643 4.35 -8.18 -1.00
CA PRO A 643 3.81 -7.86 0.32
C PRO A 643 4.21 -8.92 1.35
N HIS A 644 4.07 -8.55 2.64
CA HIS A 644 4.30 -9.43 3.79
C HIS A 644 2.98 -9.75 4.51
N PRO A 645 2.27 -10.81 4.09
CA PRO A 645 0.98 -11.19 4.67
C PRO A 645 1.11 -11.88 6.04
N TYR A 646 1.19 -11.10 7.13
CA TYR A 646 1.24 -11.59 8.52
C TYR A 646 -0.12 -11.69 9.25
N SER A 647 -1.23 -11.64 8.50
CA SER A 647 -2.58 -11.83 9.05
C SER A 647 -2.71 -13.13 9.88
N GLU A 648 -3.35 -13.04 11.06
CA GLU A 648 -3.49 -14.14 12.04
C GLU A 648 -2.16 -14.66 12.62
N SER A 649 -1.07 -13.91 12.44
CA SER A 649 0.26 -14.16 13.01
C SER A 649 0.65 -13.02 13.95
N ILE A 650 1.43 -12.05 13.48
CA ILE A 650 2.02 -10.96 14.27
C ILE A 650 1.48 -9.59 13.88
N SER A 651 0.41 -9.54 13.07
CA SER A 651 -0.24 -8.27 12.71
C SER A 651 -0.76 -7.55 13.97
N MET A 652 -0.70 -6.22 13.98
CA MET A 652 -0.98 -5.38 15.13
C MET A 652 -2.38 -5.61 15.71
N ASP A 653 -3.37 -5.93 14.89
CA ASP A 653 -4.73 -6.27 15.30
C ASP A 653 -4.80 -7.50 16.22
N GLN A 654 -3.88 -8.46 16.04
CA GLN A 654 -3.82 -9.66 16.89
C GLN A 654 -3.48 -9.30 18.33
N SER A 655 -2.66 -8.27 18.55
CA SER A 655 -2.35 -7.76 19.89
C SER A 655 -3.58 -7.18 20.62
N LEU A 656 -4.63 -6.85 19.86
CA LEU A 656 -5.92 -6.36 20.37
C LEU A 656 -6.99 -7.45 20.44
N GLY A 657 -6.64 -8.72 20.14
CA GLY A 657 -7.60 -9.83 20.04
C GLY A 657 -8.57 -9.68 18.86
N LEU A 658 -8.17 -8.97 17.81
CA LEU A 658 -8.96 -8.75 16.61
C LEU A 658 -8.28 -9.42 15.41
N THR A 659 -9.07 -9.81 14.41
CA THR A 659 -8.59 -10.23 13.09
C THR A 659 -9.20 -9.30 12.04
N LEU A 660 -8.42 -8.33 11.55
CA LEU A 660 -8.86 -7.37 10.52
C LEU A 660 -8.99 -8.05 9.16
N ALA A 661 -8.02 -8.88 8.80
CA ALA A 661 -8.05 -9.67 7.57
C ALA A 661 -7.63 -11.09 7.91
N SER A 662 -8.41 -12.07 7.44
CA SER A 662 -8.00 -13.48 7.45
C SER A 662 -6.82 -13.72 6.49
N ILE A 663 -6.12 -14.84 6.67
CA ILE A 663 -5.02 -15.28 5.79
C ILE A 663 -5.46 -15.27 4.32
N GLU A 664 -6.60 -15.90 4.02
CA GLU A 664 -7.12 -16.03 2.66
C GLU A 664 -7.45 -14.66 2.07
N ARG A 665 -7.97 -13.76 2.90
CA ARG A 665 -8.32 -12.41 2.44
C ARG A 665 -7.08 -11.59 2.14
N ASN A 666 -6.08 -11.57 3.01
CA ASN A 666 -4.87 -10.79 2.80
C ASN A 666 -4.17 -11.19 1.49
N LEU A 667 -3.99 -12.49 1.25
CA LEU A 667 -3.41 -13.01 0.00
C LEU A 667 -4.29 -12.70 -1.23
N THR A 668 -5.62 -12.73 -1.09
CA THR A 668 -6.53 -12.35 -2.19
C THR A 668 -6.42 -10.86 -2.51
N VAL A 669 -6.32 -9.99 -1.50
CA VAL A 669 -6.10 -8.55 -1.67
C VAL A 669 -4.72 -8.28 -2.28
N SER A 670 -3.70 -9.02 -1.86
CA SER A 670 -2.35 -8.98 -2.42
C SER A 670 -2.33 -9.33 -3.92
N ALA A 671 -3.03 -10.38 -4.33
CA ALA A 671 -3.16 -10.75 -5.74
C ALA A 671 -3.87 -9.67 -6.58
N ARG A 672 -4.90 -9.03 -6.02
CA ARG A 672 -5.58 -7.91 -6.67
C ARG A 672 -4.69 -6.67 -6.80
N ALA A 673 -3.88 -6.41 -5.78
CA ALA A 673 -2.88 -5.34 -5.84
C ALA A 673 -1.86 -5.63 -6.95
N ALA A 674 -1.25 -6.82 -6.97
CA ALA A 674 -0.32 -7.25 -8.03
C ALA A 674 -0.93 -7.09 -9.44
N ALA A 675 -2.18 -7.52 -9.64
CA ALA A 675 -2.91 -7.35 -10.89
C ALA A 675 -3.07 -5.88 -11.31
N ALA A 676 -3.29 -4.96 -10.36
CA ALA A 676 -3.40 -3.53 -10.65
C ALA A 676 -2.09 -2.92 -11.20
N TYR A 677 -0.94 -3.52 -10.88
CA TYR A 677 0.38 -3.14 -11.42
C TYR A 677 0.75 -3.88 -12.70
N SER A 678 -0.03 -4.88 -13.14
CA SER A 678 0.43 -5.89 -14.10
C SER A 678 1.73 -6.58 -13.65
N ALA A 679 1.88 -6.74 -12.34
CA ALA A 679 3.02 -7.37 -11.68
C ALA A 679 2.69 -8.80 -11.26
N ALA A 680 3.72 -9.63 -11.09
CA ALA A 680 3.54 -10.92 -10.44
C ALA A 680 3.35 -10.76 -8.93
N LEU A 681 2.79 -11.78 -8.26
CA LEU A 681 2.69 -11.82 -6.81
C LEU A 681 3.71 -12.80 -6.24
N TRP A 682 4.45 -12.36 -5.22
CA TRP A 682 5.36 -13.23 -4.46
C TRP A 682 5.44 -12.72 -3.02
N ALA A 683 5.08 -13.51 -2.01
CA ALA A 683 5.09 -13.03 -0.62
C ALA A 683 6.52 -12.96 -0.07
N GLY A 684 7.04 -11.75 0.15
CA GLY A 684 8.43 -11.52 0.59
C GLY A 684 8.73 -12.14 1.94
N GLU A 685 7.77 -12.03 2.85
CA GLU A 685 7.81 -12.66 4.15
C GLU A 685 6.42 -13.13 4.55
N TRP A 686 6.41 -14.23 5.30
CA TRP A 686 5.24 -14.75 6.00
C TRP A 686 5.73 -15.81 6.97
N GLY A 687 4.98 -16.04 8.05
CA GLY A 687 5.34 -17.05 9.03
C GLY A 687 4.53 -16.91 10.31
N TRP A 688 4.67 -17.90 11.17
CA TRP A 688 4.09 -17.96 12.50
C TRP A 688 5.16 -18.25 13.52
N PHE A 689 4.97 -17.74 14.74
CA PHE A 689 6.00 -17.68 15.78
C PHE A 689 5.48 -18.19 17.12
N GLY A 690 4.27 -18.77 17.14
CA GLY A 690 3.69 -19.40 18.32
C GLY A 690 3.95 -20.90 18.34
N GLU A 691 3.05 -21.64 18.99
CA GLU A 691 3.18 -23.08 19.16
C GLU A 691 2.99 -23.84 17.84
N PRO A 692 3.98 -24.64 17.37
CA PRO A 692 3.90 -25.31 16.08
C PRO A 692 2.67 -26.19 15.89
N ALA A 693 2.20 -26.84 16.96
CA ALA A 693 1.01 -27.69 16.91
C ALA A 693 -0.29 -26.91 16.60
N VAL A 694 -0.34 -25.62 16.93
CA VAL A 694 -1.47 -24.73 16.62
C VAL A 694 -1.25 -24.05 15.28
N ASP A 695 -0.07 -23.48 15.08
CA ASP A 695 0.22 -22.65 13.92
C ASP A 695 0.41 -23.46 12.64
N GLY A 696 0.77 -24.74 12.71
CA GLY A 696 0.88 -25.62 11.53
C GLY A 696 -0.41 -25.68 10.69
N GLY A 697 -1.59 -25.59 11.32
CA GLY A 697 -2.86 -25.49 10.59
C GLY A 697 -3.01 -24.19 9.79
N LYS A 698 -2.46 -23.09 10.28
CA LYS A 698 -2.45 -21.79 9.58
C LYS A 698 -1.46 -21.80 8.41
N LEU A 699 -0.31 -22.48 8.55
CA LEU A 699 0.62 -22.69 7.43
C LEU A 699 -0.04 -23.47 6.30
N TRP A 700 -0.83 -24.50 6.58
CA TRP A 700 -1.60 -25.23 5.56
C TRP A 700 -2.65 -24.35 4.86
N ARG A 701 -3.33 -23.47 5.61
CA ARG A 701 -4.26 -22.49 5.01
C ARG A 701 -3.55 -21.53 4.07
N PHE A 702 -2.41 -20.97 4.50
CA PHE A 702 -1.58 -20.09 3.68
C PHE A 702 -1.10 -20.81 2.40
N ALA A 703 -0.58 -22.03 2.57
CA ALA A 703 -0.12 -22.91 1.51
C ALA A 703 -1.21 -23.19 0.46
N ALA A 704 -2.44 -23.48 0.90
CA ALA A 704 -3.57 -23.72 0.01
C ALA A 704 -3.92 -22.48 -0.83
N VAL A 705 -3.81 -21.27 -0.26
CA VAL A 705 -4.03 -20.02 -1.01
C VAL A 705 -2.90 -19.78 -2.01
N GLN A 706 -1.64 -20.01 -1.64
CA GLN A 706 -0.51 -19.95 -2.59
C GLN A 706 -0.72 -20.91 -3.77
N ASP A 707 -1.18 -22.13 -3.51
CA ASP A 707 -1.46 -23.14 -4.53
C ASP A 707 -2.55 -22.65 -5.50
N ARG A 708 -3.66 -22.11 -4.98
CA ARG A 708 -4.75 -21.53 -5.79
C ARG A 708 -4.29 -20.35 -6.65
N LEU A 709 -3.40 -19.52 -6.13
CA LEU A 709 -2.90 -18.32 -6.83
C LEU A 709 -1.74 -18.65 -7.77
N GLY A 710 -1.16 -19.84 -7.71
CA GLY A 710 0.11 -20.15 -8.37
C GLY A 710 1.25 -19.24 -7.89
N ALA A 711 1.18 -18.75 -6.65
CA ALA A 711 2.09 -17.77 -6.09
C ALA A 711 3.16 -18.44 -5.22
N GLY A 712 4.32 -17.80 -5.18
CA GLY A 712 5.45 -18.18 -4.35
C GLY A 712 5.58 -17.31 -3.09
N GLY A 713 6.67 -17.50 -2.36
CA GLY A 713 7.07 -16.64 -1.26
C GLY A 713 8.27 -17.20 -0.50
N ALA A 714 8.77 -16.41 0.45
CA ALA A 714 9.83 -16.80 1.37
C ALA A 714 9.32 -16.80 2.82
N PHE A 715 9.39 -17.96 3.49
CA PHE A 715 9.03 -18.08 4.90
C PHE A 715 10.06 -17.37 5.78
N TRP A 716 9.61 -16.60 6.76
CA TRP A 716 10.48 -15.93 7.73
C TRP A 716 10.63 -16.82 8.97
N VAL A 717 11.79 -17.39 9.26
CA VAL A 717 13.12 -17.27 8.63
C VAL A 717 13.84 -18.62 8.72
N TRP A 718 14.86 -18.86 7.90
CA TRP A 718 15.68 -20.09 7.94
C TRP A 718 16.27 -20.34 9.33
N ARG A 719 17.15 -19.46 9.80
CA ARG A 719 17.80 -19.47 11.12
C ARG A 719 17.97 -18.06 11.64
N GLN A 720 18.15 -17.91 12.94
CA GLN A 720 18.43 -16.62 13.58
C GLN A 720 19.35 -16.82 14.80
N GLY A 721 20.30 -15.91 15.00
CA GLY A 721 21.19 -15.96 16.16
C GLY A 721 20.49 -15.50 17.43
N CYS A 722 21.04 -15.86 18.58
CA CYS A 722 20.44 -15.53 19.88
C CYS A 722 20.63 -14.08 20.31
N GLY A 723 21.61 -13.39 19.72
CA GLY A 723 21.86 -11.97 19.98
C GLY A 723 20.96 -11.03 19.16
N SER A 724 20.10 -11.56 18.28
CA SER A 724 19.32 -10.71 17.39
C SER A 724 18.32 -9.86 18.19
N PRO A 725 17.97 -8.66 17.68
CA PRO A 725 17.09 -7.74 18.39
C PRO A 725 15.65 -8.25 18.49
N GLU A 726 15.21 -9.16 17.61
CA GLU A 726 13.91 -9.83 17.65
C GLU A 726 13.83 -10.90 18.76
N THR A 727 14.98 -11.39 19.23
CA THR A 727 15.04 -12.45 20.25
C THR A 727 14.86 -11.85 21.65
N GLY A 728 14.01 -12.43 22.49
CA GLY A 728 13.91 -12.01 23.89
C GLY A 728 15.26 -12.12 24.62
N ALA A 729 15.57 -11.21 25.56
CA ALA A 729 16.84 -11.25 26.30
C ALA A 729 17.03 -12.56 27.08
N ASP A 730 15.92 -13.15 27.53
CA ASP A 730 15.89 -14.40 28.31
C ASP A 730 15.40 -15.61 27.47
N ALA A 731 15.42 -15.49 26.14
CA ALA A 731 14.90 -16.55 25.26
C ALA A 731 15.80 -17.80 25.31
N ALA A 732 15.18 -18.96 25.53
CA ALA A 732 15.89 -20.25 25.50
C ALA A 732 16.26 -20.67 24.07
N THR A 733 15.49 -20.21 23.08
CA THR A 733 15.73 -20.48 21.66
C THR A 733 15.54 -19.22 20.82
N SER A 734 16.17 -19.18 19.65
CA SER A 734 16.06 -18.09 18.68
C SER A 734 15.74 -18.62 17.28
N GLY A 735 15.06 -17.82 16.46
CA GLY A 735 14.69 -18.15 15.09
C GLY A 735 13.32 -18.79 14.95
N ASN A 736 13.05 -19.34 13.76
CA ASN A 736 11.74 -19.88 13.42
C ASN A 736 11.83 -21.29 12.80
N LEU A 737 12.24 -21.41 11.53
CA LEU A 737 12.19 -22.70 10.85
C LEU A 737 13.23 -23.67 11.41
N VAL A 738 14.49 -23.27 11.43
CA VAL A 738 15.56 -23.96 12.14
C VAL A 738 15.92 -23.09 13.34
N ALA A 739 15.45 -23.47 14.52
CA ALA A 739 15.72 -22.72 15.74
C ALA A 739 17.15 -22.94 16.23
N VAL A 740 17.63 -22.08 17.12
CA VAL A 740 18.95 -22.19 17.75
C VAL A 740 18.75 -22.24 19.26
N ASP A 741 19.31 -23.25 19.93
CA ASP A 741 19.38 -23.32 21.39
C ASP A 741 20.39 -22.27 21.88
N CYS A 742 19.92 -21.29 22.66
CA CYS A 742 20.74 -20.15 23.05
C CYS A 742 21.78 -20.45 24.14
N ARG A 743 21.69 -21.60 24.79
CA ARG A 743 22.68 -22.05 25.78
C ARG A 743 23.84 -22.77 25.12
N THR A 744 23.59 -23.50 24.04
CA THR A 744 24.57 -24.38 23.39
C THR A 744 25.03 -23.88 22.02
N GLY A 745 24.26 -22.98 21.38
CA GLY A 745 24.44 -22.56 19.99
C GLY A 745 24.05 -23.62 18.95
N ALA A 746 23.51 -24.77 19.38
CA ALA A 746 23.14 -25.85 18.49
C ALA A 746 21.87 -25.53 17.71
N SER A 747 21.83 -25.94 16.43
CA SER A 747 20.61 -25.87 15.63
C SER A 747 19.60 -26.94 16.09
N ILE A 748 18.33 -26.53 16.16
CA ILE A 748 17.17 -27.38 16.42
C ILE A 748 16.45 -27.55 15.07
N PRO A 749 16.20 -28.80 14.63
CA PRO A 749 15.62 -29.06 13.33
C PRO A 749 14.17 -28.54 13.23
N PRO A 750 13.66 -28.35 12.00
CA PRO A 750 12.30 -27.87 11.80
C PRO A 750 11.24 -28.75 12.46
N PRO A 751 10.27 -28.16 13.19
CA PRO A 751 9.18 -28.94 13.74
C PRO A 751 8.29 -29.44 12.60
N VAL A 752 7.84 -30.70 12.69
CA VAL A 752 7.03 -31.37 11.67
C VAL A 752 5.82 -30.53 11.21
N PRO A 753 5.03 -29.90 12.12
CA PRO A 753 3.91 -29.05 11.71
C PRO A 753 4.27 -27.85 10.82
N PHE A 754 5.54 -27.41 10.81
CA PHE A 754 6.03 -26.38 9.90
C PHE A 754 6.73 -26.97 8.68
N ALA A 755 7.54 -28.02 8.88
CA ALA A 755 8.28 -28.67 7.82
C ALA A 755 7.38 -29.24 6.72
N GLU A 756 6.27 -29.90 7.09
CA GLU A 756 5.34 -30.51 6.11
C GLU A 756 4.70 -29.50 5.15
N PRO A 757 4.00 -28.44 5.59
CA PRO A 757 3.38 -27.48 4.67
C PRO A 757 4.40 -26.73 3.81
N LEU A 758 5.62 -26.50 4.34
CA LEU A 758 6.70 -25.82 3.62
C LEU A 758 7.37 -26.71 2.57
N SER A 759 7.48 -28.02 2.83
CA SER A 759 8.10 -29.00 1.91
C SER A 759 7.11 -29.70 0.99
N ARG A 760 5.82 -29.33 1.02
CA ARG A 760 4.75 -29.95 0.20
C ARG A 760 5.08 -30.02 -1.29
N ALA A 761 4.54 -31.04 -1.97
CA ALA A 761 4.70 -31.19 -3.42
C ALA A 761 4.22 -29.96 -4.20
N TYR A 762 4.98 -29.53 -5.20
CA TYR A 762 4.60 -28.42 -6.07
C TYR A 762 5.38 -28.39 -7.40
N PRO A 763 4.82 -27.79 -8.46
CA PRO A 763 5.57 -27.51 -9.68
C PRO A 763 6.60 -26.40 -9.45
N ARG A 764 7.88 -26.73 -9.64
CA ARG A 764 8.99 -25.76 -9.66
C ARG A 764 8.99 -24.95 -10.96
N ALA A 765 8.80 -25.62 -12.09
CA ALA A 765 8.61 -24.99 -13.39
C ALA A 765 7.68 -25.81 -14.31
N LEU A 766 6.84 -25.13 -15.09
CA LEU A 766 5.86 -25.75 -15.99
C LEU A 766 5.82 -25.06 -17.35
N PRO A 767 5.86 -25.78 -18.49
CA PRO A 767 5.67 -25.17 -19.80
C PRO A 767 4.28 -24.55 -19.93
N GLY A 768 4.23 -23.27 -20.28
CA GLY A 768 2.97 -22.55 -20.48
C GLY A 768 2.32 -22.08 -19.17
N ARG A 769 1.00 -22.25 -19.06
CA ARG A 769 0.16 -21.66 -18.01
C ARG A 769 -0.34 -22.71 -17.03
N LEU A 770 -0.20 -22.45 -15.73
CA LEU A 770 -0.88 -23.19 -14.67
C LEU A 770 -2.38 -22.88 -14.66
N GLU A 771 -3.21 -23.93 -14.71
CA GLU A 771 -4.68 -23.82 -14.61
C GLU A 771 -5.18 -24.19 -13.22
N SER A 772 -4.62 -25.22 -12.61
CA SER A 772 -4.92 -25.59 -11.23
C SER A 772 -3.75 -26.30 -10.55
N LEU A 773 -3.54 -26.02 -9.27
CA LEU A 773 -2.62 -26.74 -8.40
C LEU A 773 -3.37 -27.12 -7.11
N THR A 774 -3.25 -28.37 -6.72
CA THR A 774 -3.70 -28.84 -5.41
C THR A 774 -2.69 -29.82 -4.86
N ALA A 775 -2.11 -29.51 -3.70
CA ALA A 775 -1.44 -30.47 -2.86
C ALA A 775 -2.45 -31.05 -1.86
N GLY A 776 -2.47 -32.37 -1.68
CA GLY A 776 -3.36 -33.04 -0.73
C GLY A 776 -2.88 -32.91 0.72
N PRO A 777 -3.62 -33.50 1.67
CA PRO A 777 -3.28 -33.49 3.09
C PRO A 777 -1.85 -34.03 3.31
N HIS A 778 -1.07 -33.42 4.19
CA HIS A 778 0.34 -33.75 4.45
C HIS A 778 1.32 -33.50 3.28
N GLY A 779 0.86 -33.00 2.14
CA GLY A 779 1.73 -32.54 1.05
C GLY A 779 2.33 -33.65 0.19
N THR A 780 1.89 -34.89 0.37
CA THR A 780 2.34 -36.10 -0.37
C THR A 780 1.38 -36.53 -1.47
N ASP A 781 0.36 -35.73 -1.78
CA ASP A 781 -0.48 -35.91 -2.96
C ASP A 781 -0.40 -34.62 -3.78
N LEU A 782 -0.37 -34.73 -5.10
CA LEU A 782 -0.31 -33.59 -6.00
C LEU A 782 -1.21 -33.82 -7.20
N ARG A 783 -1.99 -32.81 -7.57
CA ARG A 783 -2.61 -32.69 -8.89
C ARG A 783 -2.33 -31.33 -9.50
N VAL A 784 -1.71 -31.33 -10.67
CA VAL A 784 -1.42 -30.14 -11.48
C VAL A 784 -2.12 -30.27 -12.81
N THR A 785 -2.84 -29.22 -13.23
CA THR A 785 -3.33 -29.06 -14.60
C THR A 785 -2.75 -27.77 -15.19
N ALA A 786 -2.32 -27.85 -16.43
CA ALA A 786 -1.67 -26.74 -17.12
C ALA A 786 -1.80 -26.87 -18.65
N THR A 787 -1.55 -25.77 -19.35
CA THR A 787 -1.62 -25.70 -20.81
C THR A 787 -0.34 -25.11 -21.40
N ALA A 788 0.38 -25.91 -22.17
CA ALA A 788 1.57 -25.51 -22.93
C ALA A 788 1.19 -25.07 -24.36
N PRO A 789 1.87 -24.06 -24.94
CA PRO A 789 1.70 -23.73 -26.35
C PRO A 789 2.16 -24.90 -27.25
N PRO A 790 1.64 -25.03 -28.48
CA PRO A 790 2.14 -26.02 -29.43
C PRO A 790 3.62 -25.79 -29.74
N GLY A 791 4.44 -26.85 -29.68
CA GLY A 791 5.89 -26.77 -29.93
C GLY A 791 6.61 -25.79 -29.00
N PRO A 792 6.50 -25.94 -27.66
CA PRO A 792 7.13 -25.01 -26.73
C PRO A 792 8.65 -25.07 -26.86
N ALA A 793 9.32 -23.93 -26.71
CA ALA A 793 10.79 -23.86 -26.73
C ALA A 793 11.43 -24.75 -25.64
N ASN A 794 10.72 -24.94 -24.53
CA ASN A 794 11.05 -25.91 -23.50
C ASN A 794 9.76 -26.60 -23.02
N CYS A 795 9.64 -27.90 -23.29
CA CYS A 795 8.50 -28.72 -22.87
C CYS A 795 8.68 -29.33 -21.47
N GLN A 796 9.81 -29.13 -20.82
CA GLN A 796 10.16 -29.84 -19.59
C GLN A 796 9.27 -29.39 -18.42
N VAL A 797 8.46 -30.33 -17.93
CA VAL A 797 7.79 -30.26 -16.64
C VAL A 797 8.83 -30.50 -15.55
N ASP A 798 8.73 -29.73 -14.47
CA ASP A 798 9.61 -29.85 -13.33
C ASP A 798 8.83 -29.70 -12.01
N ILE A 799 8.68 -30.80 -11.28
CA ILE A 799 7.88 -30.89 -10.06
C ILE A 799 8.73 -31.44 -8.90
N TRP A 800 8.59 -30.84 -7.73
CA TRP A 800 9.07 -31.37 -6.45
C TRP A 800 8.00 -32.24 -5.80
N PHE A 801 8.40 -33.37 -5.24
CA PHE A 801 7.55 -34.27 -4.46
C PHE A 801 8.31 -34.76 -3.21
N PRO A 802 7.83 -34.50 -1.98
CA PRO A 802 8.58 -34.80 -0.76
C PRO A 802 8.53 -36.28 -0.38
N GLY A 803 9.50 -36.72 0.43
CA GLY A 803 9.48 -38.01 1.13
C GLY A 803 10.32 -39.12 0.49
N GLY A 804 10.56 -40.18 1.25
CA GLY A 804 11.45 -41.28 0.84
C GLY A 804 10.82 -42.31 -0.11
N THR A 805 9.50 -42.31 -0.27
CA THR A 805 8.78 -43.29 -1.09
C THR A 805 8.58 -42.77 -2.50
N ALA A 806 8.89 -43.58 -3.52
CA ALA A 806 8.70 -43.21 -4.92
C ALA A 806 7.22 -42.89 -5.22
N PRO A 807 6.92 -41.74 -5.84
CA PRO A 807 5.56 -41.35 -6.16
C PRO A 807 4.97 -42.23 -7.27
N ARG A 808 3.67 -42.54 -7.15
CA ARG A 808 2.89 -43.16 -8.23
C ARG A 808 2.41 -42.09 -9.19
N LEU A 809 2.98 -42.07 -10.40
CA LEU A 809 2.66 -41.06 -11.40
C LEU A 809 1.48 -41.47 -12.29
N ARG A 810 0.58 -40.53 -12.53
CA ARG A 810 -0.41 -40.59 -13.60
C ARG A 810 -0.38 -39.29 -14.38
N THR A 811 -0.07 -39.38 -15.67
CA THR A 811 0.03 -38.20 -16.54
C THR A 811 -0.90 -38.30 -17.74
N THR A 812 -1.37 -37.14 -18.21
CA THR A 812 -2.02 -36.96 -19.51
C THR A 812 -1.35 -35.80 -20.21
N GLY A 813 -1.05 -35.91 -21.51
CA GLY A 813 -0.36 -34.85 -22.26
C GLY A 813 1.11 -34.63 -21.88
N VAL A 814 1.72 -35.56 -21.12
CA VAL A 814 3.15 -35.54 -20.75
C VAL A 814 3.81 -36.83 -21.20
N SER A 815 4.77 -36.72 -22.12
CA SER A 815 5.64 -37.81 -22.58
C SER A 815 6.86 -37.96 -21.68
N ASP A 816 7.42 -39.16 -21.64
CA ASP A 816 8.65 -39.50 -20.89
C ASP A 816 8.62 -39.07 -19.41
N ALA A 817 7.43 -39.14 -18.80
CA ALA A 817 7.25 -38.78 -17.41
C ALA A 817 8.02 -39.75 -16.50
N SER A 818 8.87 -39.23 -15.63
CA SER A 818 9.70 -40.00 -14.71
C SER A 818 9.82 -39.29 -13.35
N ALA A 819 10.16 -40.06 -12.32
CA ALA A 819 10.51 -39.54 -11.00
C ALA A 819 11.93 -40.00 -10.63
N GLU A 820 12.81 -39.05 -10.35
CA GLU A 820 14.17 -39.31 -9.90
C GLU A 820 14.31 -38.98 -8.41
N GLN A 821 14.93 -39.88 -7.65
CA GLN A 821 15.18 -39.65 -6.24
C GLN A 821 16.26 -38.60 -6.05
N VAL A 822 16.02 -37.65 -5.16
CA VAL A 822 16.97 -36.61 -4.75
C VAL A 822 16.97 -36.50 -3.23
N PRO A 823 17.91 -35.77 -2.60
CA PRO A 823 17.84 -35.52 -1.16
C PRO A 823 16.47 -34.98 -0.74
N GLY A 824 15.88 -35.61 0.27
CA GLY A 824 14.58 -35.25 0.87
C GLY A 824 13.32 -35.60 0.05
N GLY A 825 13.44 -36.03 -1.21
CA GLY A 825 12.26 -36.26 -2.05
C GLY A 825 12.57 -36.75 -3.47
N TRP A 826 11.74 -36.31 -4.41
CA TRP A 826 11.76 -36.73 -5.81
C TRP A 826 11.58 -35.54 -6.74
N ARG A 827 12.23 -35.62 -7.90
CA ARG A 827 12.05 -34.69 -9.02
C ARG A 827 11.25 -35.39 -10.09
N ILE A 828 10.03 -34.92 -10.31
CA ILE A 828 9.17 -35.44 -11.38
C ILE A 828 9.41 -34.58 -12.62
N THR A 829 9.82 -35.22 -13.71
CA THR A 829 10.10 -34.56 -14.99
C THR A 829 9.37 -35.24 -16.14
N GLY A 830 9.26 -34.56 -17.27
CA GLY A 830 8.66 -35.08 -18.51
C GLY A 830 8.48 -33.97 -19.54
N CYS A 831 8.09 -34.30 -20.77
CA CYS A 831 7.89 -33.33 -21.85
C CYS A 831 6.39 -33.15 -22.12
N ALA A 832 5.86 -31.96 -21.85
CA ALA A 832 4.45 -31.63 -22.01
C ALA A 832 4.16 -30.75 -23.24
N SER A 833 3.01 -30.99 -23.87
CA SER A 833 2.52 -30.22 -25.03
C SER A 833 1.00 -30.15 -25.01
N GLY A 834 0.42 -28.97 -25.29
CA GLY A 834 -1.02 -28.74 -25.20
C GLY A 834 -1.52 -28.76 -23.75
N ALA A 835 -2.76 -29.17 -23.53
CA ALA A 835 -3.31 -29.35 -22.19
C ALA A 835 -2.78 -30.65 -21.56
N TYR A 836 -2.30 -30.57 -20.32
CA TYR A 836 -1.72 -31.70 -19.63
C TYR A 836 -2.08 -31.74 -18.14
N THR A 837 -2.02 -32.93 -17.56
CA THR A 837 -2.24 -33.17 -16.13
C THR A 837 -1.14 -34.06 -15.59
N VAL A 838 -0.63 -33.74 -14.40
CA VAL A 838 0.27 -34.60 -13.62
C VAL A 838 -0.38 -34.85 -12.26
N THR A 839 -0.59 -36.13 -11.94
CA THR A 839 -1.00 -36.58 -10.60
C THR A 839 0.12 -37.42 -10.01
N ALA A 840 0.47 -37.17 -8.75
CA ALA A 840 1.45 -37.95 -7.99
C ALA A 840 0.90 -38.22 -6.58
N SER A 841 1.11 -39.44 -6.07
CA SER A 841 0.64 -39.95 -4.76
C SER A 841 1.56 -41.01 -4.20
#